data_AF-A0A0G4KIS8-F1
#
_entry.id   AF-A0A0G4KIS8-F1
#
_cell.length_a   1.000
_cell.length_b   1.000
_cell.length_c   1.000
_cell.angle_alpha   90.00
_cell.angle_beta   90.00
_cell.angle_gamma   90.00
#
_symmetry.space_group_name_H-M   'P 1'
#
loop_
_entity.id
_entity.type
_entity.pdbx_description
1 polymer ?
#
loop_
_entity_poly.entity_id
_entity_poly.type
_entity_poly.pdbx_seq_one_letter_code
_entity_poly.pdbx_strand_id
1 'polypeptide(L)'
;PSTYSTTHLVKGQIAMATPQGLPRETFAKLSPHPYLLANLQTPQAAGATTPTRSNGRAPHEARTPNINTSTLTHAHGSALVRIGDNTVICGIRGEILPTANIPNYRASIRDSDDGGRAELRDYDLLVPNIELATGSAPQFLPGVPPTNLAQTLSTRVFSLLHSSGLVNADDLRIWHTRPAENTGYSAADDEDDDMGELEAGERVVIAYWVLYIDIYFISFDGNPFDAAWAAMLAALRNTKLPAARWDQDREIVVCSRAEQKPLTLSGFPIATSAAVFQGKEPGRFWILVDPDRLEETLCRENLTVVVDKNGGETRLLSVSKHGGTTLQPKLVGEQQILEEESSLSSAQRGPPNERRRILPASLVGNLRWMLSGYFRRGKEQSTEFRNGENLRLGLYSVETQCTRYTSHHQFSTSPAAELAINFCFKVNLSLRFPSFTLRTMESLAETVWDVVICGTGLQQSLLALALSRSGKQILHLDPNEYYGGNEAALTLQEAEAWAEQLQKQQPAAKAPVFSSASASRQAEAGSPLSFSRAYSLALAPFIIHTRSTLLSQLVSSRAYRQLEFLAVGAFHVYRPGDDSSGGVPLLTPIPSTREAIFASTAIEPRPKRALMKFLRFVLDHDAPAQQEKWQSRADDPLAAFLEDEFKLDAELRTLILALTLSLDGAIEVRDGLVAIERHLTSMGMFGPGFAAVYPKWGGGSEIAQVGCRACAVGGGVYMLGTGVKSTRPLQADEDGAQFEVALGTGDVKVKTRMLIRSDRATAAEGRDTRIARLVAVINSPLAYLFEPIMEGGPNPAVAVIAMPAGSVNDSDGQPAQYPVYVFAHSSETGECPSGQSVLYFTTLATPNASAVLDCALSSLLAALSGPEAAQELSSIYQLRYEQAHSSQSSVTDEEGLVLLPTLPLDLAFTDSTLKPVEAAWAKIMASAAGPDGPVEYMKFEDREGVGEDED
;
A
#
# COMPACT_ATOMS: atom_id res chain seq x y z
N PRO A 1 57.55 27.98 -49.67
CA PRO A 1 58.06 28.14 -48.30
C PRO A 1 57.05 27.63 -47.25
N SER A 2 57.26 26.54 -46.53
CA SER A 2 58.38 25.56 -46.53
C SER A 2 58.02 24.34 -45.65
N THR A 3 58.38 23.13 -46.10
CA THR A 3 58.73 21.89 -45.32
C THR A 3 57.74 21.30 -44.28
N TYR A 4 57.32 20.02 -44.34
CA TYR A 4 58.06 18.75 -44.04
C TYR A 4 58.58 18.66 -42.58
N SER A 5 58.52 17.57 -41.77
CA SER A 5 57.91 16.22 -41.90
C SER A 5 57.99 15.38 -40.57
N THR A 6 57.29 14.22 -40.53
CA THR A 6 57.50 12.94 -39.78
C THR A 6 57.61 12.81 -38.21
N THR A 7 56.63 12.08 -37.63
CA THR A 7 56.65 11.05 -36.52
C THR A 7 57.63 11.06 -35.32
N HIS A 8 57.11 10.79 -34.10
CA HIS A 8 57.32 9.50 -33.36
C HIS A 8 56.37 9.32 -32.13
N LEU A 9 56.15 8.08 -31.68
CA LEU A 9 55.18 7.66 -30.65
C LEU A 9 55.68 7.78 -29.19
N VAL A 10 54.75 7.97 -28.23
CA VAL A 10 54.63 7.15 -26.99
C VAL A 10 53.15 6.94 -26.64
N LYS A 11 52.81 5.76 -26.07
CA LYS A 11 51.44 5.32 -25.74
C LYS A 11 50.87 5.99 -24.48
N GLY A 12 49.58 6.28 -24.50
CA GLY A 12 48.73 6.44 -23.31
C GLY A 12 47.33 5.91 -23.63
N GLN A 13 46.81 4.95 -22.84
CA GLN A 13 45.47 4.39 -23.04
C GLN A 13 44.42 5.41 -22.62
N ILE A 14 43.70 5.96 -23.59
CA ILE A 14 42.44 6.67 -23.33
C ILE A 14 41.35 5.60 -23.21
N ALA A 15 40.86 5.38 -21.99
CA ALA A 15 39.65 4.60 -21.79
C ALA A 15 38.49 5.28 -22.55
N MET A 16 37.71 4.49 -23.29
CA MET A 16 36.58 5.04 -24.05
C MET A 16 35.57 5.66 -23.08
N ALA A 17 35.21 6.92 -23.30
CA ALA A 17 34.13 7.54 -22.57
C ALA A 17 32.80 6.85 -22.92
N THR A 18 32.08 6.38 -21.91
CA THR A 18 30.68 5.95 -22.07
C THR A 18 29.83 7.13 -22.55
N PRO A 19 28.82 6.88 -23.41
CA PRO A 19 28.04 7.96 -24.02
C PRO A 19 27.23 8.72 -22.96
N GLN A 20 27.30 10.05 -22.99
CA GLN A 20 26.48 10.93 -22.16
C GLN A 20 25.00 10.83 -22.58
N GLY A 21 24.23 10.06 -21.84
CA GLY A 21 22.77 10.00 -21.94
C GLY A 21 22.15 9.93 -20.55
N LEU A 22 20.92 10.42 -20.41
CA LEU A 22 20.12 10.17 -19.22
C LEU A 22 19.87 8.64 -19.10
N PRO A 23 19.95 8.04 -17.90
CA PRO A 23 19.61 6.63 -17.71
C PRO A 23 18.19 6.32 -18.24
N ARG A 24 17.98 5.11 -18.76
CA ARG A 24 16.70 4.67 -19.35
C ARG A 24 15.51 4.95 -18.42
N GLU A 25 15.66 4.63 -17.13
CA GLU A 25 14.67 4.92 -16.09
C GLU A 25 14.39 6.42 -15.90
N THR A 26 15.42 7.27 -15.95
CA THR A 26 15.29 8.73 -15.78
C THR A 26 14.59 9.35 -16.98
N PHE A 27 14.93 8.90 -18.20
CA PHE A 27 14.25 9.34 -19.42
C PHE A 27 12.78 8.89 -19.46
N ALA A 28 12.47 7.67 -19.01
CA ALA A 28 11.10 7.17 -18.89
C ALA A 28 10.23 8.07 -18.00
N LYS A 29 10.78 8.59 -16.89
CA LYS A 29 10.08 9.52 -15.98
C LYS A 29 9.95 10.94 -16.55
N LEU A 30 11.01 11.46 -17.18
CA LEU A 30 11.03 12.82 -17.75
C LEU A 30 10.26 12.96 -19.07
N SER A 31 10.09 11.88 -19.81
CA SER A 31 9.44 11.88 -21.14
C SER A 31 8.76 10.54 -21.44
N PRO A 32 7.70 10.17 -20.69
CA PRO A 32 7.08 8.85 -20.77
C PRO A 32 6.45 8.55 -22.14
N HIS A 33 5.80 9.53 -22.78
CA HIS A 33 5.20 9.35 -24.10
C HIS A 33 6.25 9.12 -25.22
N PRO A 34 7.34 9.91 -25.34
CA PRO A 34 8.45 9.57 -26.23
C PRO A 34 9.11 8.23 -25.91
N TYR A 35 9.24 7.87 -24.63
CA TYR A 35 9.85 6.62 -24.20
C TYR A 35 9.05 5.39 -24.64
N LEU A 36 7.74 5.33 -24.34
CA LEU A 36 6.87 4.24 -24.77
C LEU A 36 6.84 4.12 -26.30
N LEU A 37 6.74 5.27 -27.00
CA LEU A 37 6.76 5.31 -28.47
C LEU A 37 8.05 4.74 -29.05
N ALA A 38 9.22 5.03 -28.46
CA ALA A 38 10.50 4.51 -28.93
C ALA A 38 10.58 2.98 -28.83
N ASN A 39 10.19 2.40 -27.68
CA ASN A 39 10.17 0.95 -27.50
C ASN A 39 9.25 0.26 -28.53
N LEU A 40 8.05 0.83 -28.75
CA LEU A 40 7.04 0.35 -29.71
C LEU A 40 7.39 0.56 -31.21
N GLN A 41 8.40 1.37 -31.53
CA GLN A 41 8.80 1.70 -32.91
C GLN A 41 10.06 0.98 -33.40
N THR A 42 10.71 0.17 -32.56
CA THR A 42 11.99 -0.50 -32.85
C THR A 42 11.96 -1.26 -34.20
N PRO A 43 12.80 -0.92 -35.20
CA PRO A 43 12.69 -1.50 -36.54
C PRO A 43 13.15 -2.96 -36.63
N GLN A 44 12.54 -3.74 -37.53
CA GLN A 44 12.88 -5.14 -37.89
C GLN A 44 14.28 -5.32 -38.54
N ALA A 45 15.21 -4.39 -38.37
CA ALA A 45 16.48 -4.31 -39.10
C ALA A 45 17.73 -4.66 -38.24
N ALA A 46 17.54 -5.48 -37.21
CA ALA A 46 18.59 -6.26 -36.55
C ALA A 46 17.93 -7.51 -35.93
N GLY A 47 18.62 -8.65 -35.89
CA GLY A 47 18.06 -9.98 -35.63
C GLY A 47 16.97 -10.09 -34.56
N ALA A 48 15.73 -10.28 -35.02
CA ALA A 48 14.64 -10.99 -34.33
C ALA A 48 14.25 -10.57 -32.90
N THR A 49 14.33 -9.29 -32.51
CA THR A 49 13.63 -8.78 -31.32
C THR A 49 12.25 -8.21 -31.71
N THR A 50 11.19 -8.77 -31.14
CA THR A 50 9.83 -8.23 -31.27
C THR A 50 9.72 -6.86 -30.60
N PRO A 51 8.85 -5.95 -31.06
CA PRO A 51 8.65 -4.66 -30.40
C PRO A 51 8.04 -4.89 -29.01
N THR A 52 8.85 -4.75 -27.97
CA THR A 52 8.45 -4.84 -26.56
C THR A 52 7.94 -3.48 -26.07
N ARG A 53 7.02 -3.49 -25.10
CA ARG A 53 6.60 -2.30 -24.35
C ARG A 53 7.76 -1.72 -23.52
N SER A 54 7.49 -0.68 -22.73
CA SER A 54 8.37 -0.24 -21.63
C SER A 54 8.72 -1.34 -20.62
N ASN A 55 7.95 -2.42 -20.64
CA ASN A 55 7.77 -3.39 -19.57
C ASN A 55 8.04 -4.85 -20.06
N GLY A 56 8.80 -4.99 -21.16
CA GLY A 56 9.20 -6.27 -21.76
C GLY A 56 8.10 -6.97 -22.58
N ARG A 57 6.83 -6.88 -22.19
CA ARG A 57 5.72 -7.57 -22.86
C ARG A 57 5.47 -7.07 -24.29
N ALA A 58 4.93 -7.94 -25.15
CA ALA A 58 4.43 -7.53 -26.46
C ALA A 58 3.14 -6.67 -26.37
N PRO A 59 2.80 -5.82 -27.36
CA PRO A 59 1.55 -5.03 -27.38
C PRO A 59 0.27 -5.84 -27.18
N HIS A 60 0.32 -7.13 -27.49
CA HIS A 60 -0.79 -8.07 -27.38
C HIS A 60 -0.82 -8.92 -26.12
N GLU A 61 0.23 -8.88 -25.30
CA GLU A 61 0.46 -9.82 -24.22
C GLU A 61 -0.13 -9.31 -22.89
N ALA A 62 -1.04 -10.09 -22.31
CA ALA A 62 -1.69 -9.81 -21.05
C ALA A 62 -0.93 -10.46 -19.87
N ARG A 63 -0.97 -9.85 -18.69
CA ARG A 63 -0.39 -10.42 -17.47
C ARG A 63 -1.14 -11.70 -17.07
N THR A 64 -0.42 -12.73 -16.65
CA THR A 64 -1.03 -13.99 -16.20
C THR A 64 -1.60 -13.83 -14.78
N PRO A 65 -2.89 -14.15 -14.55
CA PRO A 65 -3.49 -14.03 -13.22
C PRO A 65 -3.10 -15.21 -12.31
N ASN A 66 -2.56 -14.90 -11.13
CA ASN A 66 -2.39 -15.86 -10.03
C ASN A 66 -3.56 -15.72 -9.04
N ILE A 67 -4.22 -16.82 -8.69
CA ILE A 67 -5.47 -16.83 -7.90
C ILE A 67 -5.32 -17.78 -6.72
N ASN A 68 -5.44 -17.24 -5.50
CA ASN A 68 -5.53 -18.01 -4.26
C ASN A 68 -6.94 -17.87 -3.69
N THR A 69 -7.68 -18.95 -3.52
CA THR A 69 -9.02 -18.92 -2.91
C THR A 69 -8.94 -19.13 -1.40
N SER A 70 -10.00 -18.74 -0.68
CA SER A 70 -10.16 -18.90 0.78
C SER A 70 -9.16 -18.08 1.63
N THR A 71 -8.70 -16.93 1.13
CA THR A 71 -7.73 -16.07 1.83
C THR A 71 -8.26 -15.43 3.11
N LEU A 72 -9.58 -15.22 3.22
CA LEU A 72 -10.24 -14.66 4.41
C LEU A 72 -11.03 -15.75 5.14
N THR A 73 -10.68 -16.00 6.40
CA THR A 73 -11.27 -17.06 7.25
C THR A 73 -12.70 -16.78 7.70
N HIS A 74 -13.09 -15.50 7.81
CA HIS A 74 -14.41 -15.06 8.28
C HIS A 74 -15.43 -14.80 7.15
N ALA A 75 -15.01 -14.90 5.88
CA ALA A 75 -15.88 -14.68 4.72
C ALA A 75 -16.54 -15.99 4.26
N HIS A 76 -17.75 -15.90 3.71
CA HIS A 76 -18.46 -17.06 3.14
C HIS A 76 -17.86 -17.53 1.82
N GLY A 77 -17.23 -16.60 1.09
CA GLY A 77 -16.33 -16.85 -0.02
C GLY A 77 -15.24 -15.79 -0.04
N SER A 78 -14.04 -16.14 -0.48
CA SER A 78 -12.96 -15.16 -0.67
C SER A 78 -11.94 -15.63 -1.70
N ALA A 79 -11.25 -14.66 -2.32
CA ALA A 79 -10.12 -14.88 -3.20
C ALA A 79 -9.16 -13.69 -3.21
N LEU A 80 -7.86 -13.98 -3.27
CA LEU A 80 -6.76 -13.06 -3.55
C LEU A 80 -6.29 -13.30 -5.00
N VAL A 81 -6.36 -12.27 -5.83
CA VAL A 81 -5.93 -12.32 -7.22
C VAL A 81 -4.78 -11.34 -7.46
N ARG A 82 -3.76 -11.80 -8.17
CA ARG A 82 -2.58 -11.02 -8.58
C ARG A 82 -2.45 -11.01 -10.08
N ILE A 83 -2.34 -9.83 -10.68
CA ILE A 83 -2.19 -9.61 -12.13
C ILE A 83 -1.04 -8.63 -12.33
N GLY A 84 0.18 -9.16 -12.49
CA GLY A 84 1.42 -8.39 -12.31
C GLY A 84 1.50 -7.81 -10.90
N ASP A 85 1.73 -6.50 -10.80
CA ASP A 85 1.78 -5.79 -9.51
C ASP A 85 0.39 -5.34 -9.00
N ASN A 86 -0.70 -5.57 -9.74
CA ASN A 86 -2.04 -5.52 -9.14
C ASN A 86 -2.21 -6.67 -8.15
N THR A 87 -2.69 -6.36 -6.95
CA THR A 87 -3.08 -7.35 -5.94
C THR A 87 -4.42 -6.95 -5.37
N VAL A 88 -5.43 -7.81 -5.53
CA VAL A 88 -6.83 -7.55 -5.16
C VAL A 88 -7.34 -8.69 -4.29
N ILE A 89 -7.96 -8.36 -3.15
CA ILE A 89 -8.74 -9.31 -2.34
C ILE A 89 -10.23 -9.04 -2.61
N CYS A 90 -11.00 -10.10 -2.89
CA CYS A 90 -12.45 -10.06 -2.79
C CYS A 90 -12.91 -10.94 -1.63
N GLY A 91 -13.77 -10.38 -0.76
CA GLY A 91 -14.47 -11.08 0.31
C GLY A 91 -15.97 -11.01 0.09
N ILE A 92 -16.66 -12.13 0.33
CA ILE A 92 -18.11 -12.26 0.13
C ILE A 92 -18.76 -12.63 1.47
N ARG A 93 -19.74 -11.83 1.87
CA ARG A 93 -20.54 -12.04 3.08
C ARG A 93 -22.01 -12.20 2.70
N GLY A 94 -22.59 -13.34 3.04
CA GLY A 94 -24.04 -13.51 3.05
C GLY A 94 -24.64 -12.93 4.33
N GLU A 95 -25.66 -12.09 4.17
CA GLU A 95 -26.57 -11.66 5.24
C GLU A 95 -28.02 -12.00 4.85
N ILE A 96 -28.94 -12.07 5.82
CA ILE A 96 -30.32 -12.52 5.58
C ILE A 96 -31.26 -11.32 5.55
N LEU A 97 -32.01 -11.18 4.44
CA LEU A 97 -33.06 -10.18 4.24
C LEU A 97 -34.44 -10.86 4.28
N PRO A 98 -35.22 -10.71 5.36
CA PRO A 98 -36.59 -11.19 5.42
C PRO A 98 -37.48 -10.52 4.38
N THR A 99 -38.44 -11.24 3.79
CA THR A 99 -39.34 -10.67 2.77
C THR A 99 -40.22 -9.54 3.29
N ALA A 100 -40.52 -9.52 4.58
CA ALA A 100 -41.18 -8.41 5.26
C ALA A 100 -40.41 -7.08 5.20
N ASN A 101 -39.08 -7.13 5.02
CA ASN A 101 -38.21 -5.95 4.94
C ASN A 101 -37.95 -5.52 3.48
N ILE A 102 -38.51 -6.21 2.48
CA ILE A 102 -38.34 -5.90 1.06
C ILE A 102 -39.44 -4.94 0.61
N PRO A 103 -39.12 -3.69 0.20
CA PRO A 103 -40.12 -2.77 -0.33
C PRO A 103 -40.78 -3.33 -1.59
N ASN A 104 -42.11 -3.33 -1.65
CA ASN A 104 -42.90 -3.85 -2.77
C ASN A 104 -42.61 -5.33 -3.14
N TYR A 105 -42.36 -6.17 -2.13
CA TYR A 105 -42.19 -7.62 -2.31
C TYR A 105 -43.34 -8.26 -3.13
N ARG A 106 -43.01 -9.20 -4.03
CA ARG A 106 -43.95 -9.88 -4.93
C ARG A 106 -43.86 -11.39 -4.73
N ALA A 107 -44.81 -11.95 -3.97
CA ALA A 107 -44.83 -13.39 -3.65
C ALA A 107 -45.05 -14.33 -4.85
N SER A 108 -45.47 -13.80 -6.01
CA SER A 108 -45.90 -14.58 -7.19
C SER A 108 -44.82 -14.87 -8.23
N ILE A 109 -43.54 -14.51 -7.99
CA ILE A 109 -42.42 -14.81 -8.92
C ILE A 109 -41.94 -16.27 -8.73
N ARG A 110 -42.87 -17.23 -8.85
CA ARG A 110 -42.57 -18.66 -8.63
C ARG A 110 -41.87 -19.34 -9.79
N ASP A 111 -42.24 -19.01 -11.02
CA ASP A 111 -41.59 -19.50 -12.23
C ASP A 111 -41.38 -18.32 -13.19
N SER A 112 -40.14 -17.83 -13.26
CA SER A 112 -39.72 -16.90 -14.31
C SER A 112 -38.66 -17.56 -15.18
N ASP A 113 -38.91 -17.65 -16.48
CA ASP A 113 -38.01 -18.27 -17.49
C ASP A 113 -36.60 -17.66 -17.54
N ASP A 114 -36.36 -16.54 -16.83
CA ASP A 114 -35.09 -15.80 -16.77
C ASP A 114 -34.30 -16.05 -15.46
N GLY A 115 -34.64 -17.09 -14.68
CA GLY A 115 -33.85 -17.52 -13.51
C GLY A 115 -33.77 -16.48 -12.38
N GLY A 116 -34.82 -15.67 -12.21
CA GLY A 116 -34.89 -14.66 -11.13
C GLY A 116 -33.94 -13.46 -11.29
N ARG A 117 -33.39 -13.18 -12.49
CA ARG A 117 -32.51 -12.01 -12.71
C ARG A 117 -33.14 -10.67 -12.36
N ALA A 118 -34.44 -10.51 -12.63
CA ALA A 118 -35.19 -9.32 -12.25
C ALA A 118 -35.27 -9.20 -10.71
N GLU A 119 -35.51 -10.29 -10.01
CA GLU A 119 -35.57 -10.35 -8.54
C GLU A 119 -34.22 -10.02 -7.87
N LEU A 120 -33.10 -10.54 -8.40
CA LEU A 120 -31.76 -10.18 -7.93
C LEU A 120 -31.49 -8.67 -7.96
N ARG A 121 -32.05 -7.98 -8.96
CA ARG A 121 -31.88 -6.53 -9.18
C ARG A 121 -32.92 -5.70 -8.42
N ASP A 122 -34.19 -6.09 -8.48
CA ASP A 122 -35.30 -5.35 -7.86
C ASP A 122 -35.21 -5.37 -6.31
N TYR A 123 -34.55 -6.38 -5.74
CA TYR A 123 -34.34 -6.53 -4.28
C TYR A 123 -32.89 -6.29 -3.84
N ASP A 124 -32.01 -5.77 -4.72
CA ASP A 124 -30.60 -5.46 -4.45
C ASP A 124 -29.82 -6.59 -3.74
N LEU A 125 -30.04 -7.85 -4.15
CA LEU A 125 -29.49 -9.03 -3.49
C LEU A 125 -27.97 -9.22 -3.69
N LEU A 126 -27.36 -8.45 -4.59
CA LEU A 126 -25.94 -8.49 -4.91
C LEU A 126 -25.36 -7.07 -4.77
N VAL A 127 -24.55 -6.84 -3.75
CA VAL A 127 -24.02 -5.51 -3.40
C VAL A 127 -22.49 -5.50 -3.55
N PRO A 128 -21.96 -5.21 -4.75
CA PRO A 128 -20.53 -5.04 -4.96
C PRO A 128 -20.06 -3.67 -4.48
N ASN A 129 -18.96 -3.67 -3.75
CA ASN A 129 -18.27 -2.48 -3.28
C ASN A 129 -16.78 -2.57 -3.65
N ILE A 130 -16.18 -1.47 -4.07
CA ILE A 130 -14.76 -1.43 -4.46
C ILE A 130 -14.04 -0.36 -3.65
N GLU A 131 -13.05 -0.79 -2.88
CA GLU A 131 -12.21 0.09 -2.08
C GLU A 131 -10.80 0.21 -2.68
N LEU A 132 -10.40 1.46 -2.91
CA LEU A 132 -9.08 1.84 -3.42
C LEU A 132 -8.26 2.58 -2.36
N ALA A 133 -8.91 3.26 -1.41
CA ALA A 133 -8.34 4.06 -0.32
C ALA A 133 -7.79 3.16 0.81
N THR A 134 -6.86 2.29 0.42
CA THR A 134 -6.16 1.28 1.24
C THR A 134 -4.65 1.55 1.31
N GLY A 135 -4.18 2.67 0.74
CA GLY A 135 -2.76 2.87 0.42
C GLY A 135 -2.32 2.11 -0.84
N SER A 136 -3.25 1.51 -1.62
CA SER A 136 -2.94 0.72 -2.83
C SER A 136 -2.06 1.43 -3.86
N ALA A 137 -2.03 2.77 -3.81
CA ALA A 137 -1.23 3.67 -4.63
C ALA A 137 -0.90 4.95 -3.83
N PRO A 138 0.16 5.70 -4.18
CA PRO A 138 0.43 7.03 -3.59
C PRO A 138 -0.74 8.02 -3.73
N GLN A 139 -1.57 7.86 -4.77
CA GLN A 139 -2.76 8.68 -5.02
C GLN A 139 -4.04 8.21 -4.29
N PHE A 140 -4.00 7.06 -3.61
CA PHE A 140 -5.16 6.45 -2.93
C PHE A 140 -4.84 6.25 -1.44
N LEU A 141 -4.78 7.37 -0.72
CA LEU A 141 -4.46 7.41 0.70
C LEU A 141 -5.53 6.69 1.55
N PRO A 142 -5.15 5.98 2.62
CA PRO A 142 -6.09 5.37 3.57
C PRO A 142 -7.08 6.37 4.17
N GLY A 143 -8.32 5.94 4.40
CA GLY A 143 -9.33 6.69 5.16
C GLY A 143 -9.96 7.91 4.44
N VAL A 144 -9.54 8.20 3.20
CA VAL A 144 -10.16 9.20 2.33
C VAL A 144 -11.49 8.65 1.76
N PRO A 145 -12.55 9.48 1.57
CA PRO A 145 -13.80 9.02 0.97
C PRO A 145 -13.63 8.41 -0.44
N PRO A 146 -14.53 7.49 -0.87
CA PRO A 146 -14.39 6.75 -2.12
C PRO A 146 -14.21 7.64 -3.35
N THR A 147 -13.10 7.45 -4.06
CA THR A 147 -12.77 8.25 -5.25
C THR A 147 -13.77 8.02 -6.39
N ASN A 148 -13.87 8.97 -7.32
CA ASN A 148 -14.68 8.84 -8.54
C ASN A 148 -14.36 7.56 -9.33
N LEU A 149 -13.09 7.10 -9.32
CA LEU A 149 -12.69 5.85 -9.96
C LEU A 149 -13.29 4.63 -9.25
N ALA A 150 -13.20 4.57 -7.92
CA ALA A 150 -13.79 3.50 -7.11
C ALA A 150 -15.30 3.40 -7.34
N GLN A 151 -16.02 4.53 -7.29
CA GLN A 151 -17.45 4.60 -7.57
C GLN A 151 -17.79 4.11 -8.99
N THR A 152 -17.07 4.61 -10.01
CA THR A 152 -17.26 4.21 -11.41
C THR A 152 -17.03 2.71 -11.62
N LEU A 153 -15.97 2.15 -11.03
CA LEU A 153 -15.68 0.72 -11.12
C LEU A 153 -16.77 -0.10 -10.41
N SER A 154 -17.24 0.33 -9.24
CA SER A 154 -18.32 -0.35 -8.51
C SER A 154 -19.60 -0.42 -9.33
N THR A 155 -20.02 0.70 -9.95
CA THR A 155 -21.18 0.72 -10.86
C THR A 155 -20.96 -0.17 -12.08
N ARG A 156 -19.77 -0.18 -12.69
CA ARG A 156 -19.46 -1.07 -13.83
C ARG A 156 -19.53 -2.56 -13.44
N VAL A 157 -19.03 -2.94 -12.26
CA VAL A 157 -19.09 -4.31 -11.76
C VAL A 157 -20.55 -4.70 -11.44
N PHE A 158 -21.32 -3.82 -10.80
CA PHE A 158 -22.76 -4.02 -10.56
C PHE A 158 -23.53 -4.26 -11.86
N SER A 159 -23.42 -3.36 -12.84
CA SER A 159 -24.09 -3.50 -14.14
C SER A 159 -23.69 -4.79 -14.87
N LEU A 160 -22.42 -5.20 -14.80
CA LEU A 160 -21.96 -6.45 -15.43
C LEU A 160 -22.42 -7.71 -14.68
N LEU A 161 -22.47 -7.66 -13.34
CA LEU A 161 -22.93 -8.77 -12.50
C LEU A 161 -24.41 -9.11 -12.78
N HIS A 162 -25.28 -8.10 -12.85
CA HIS A 162 -26.69 -8.32 -13.19
C HIS A 162 -26.91 -8.67 -14.67
N SER A 163 -26.19 -8.06 -15.61
CA SER A 163 -26.37 -8.33 -17.05
C SER A 163 -25.76 -9.65 -17.53
N SER A 164 -24.73 -10.17 -16.85
CA SER A 164 -24.18 -11.51 -17.13
C SER A 164 -25.09 -12.64 -16.66
N GLY A 165 -25.93 -12.40 -15.64
CA GLY A 165 -26.78 -13.45 -15.05
C GLY A 165 -25.98 -14.55 -14.36
N LEU A 166 -24.80 -14.21 -13.83
CA LEU A 166 -23.82 -15.16 -13.29
C LEU A 166 -24.34 -15.95 -12.09
N VAL A 167 -25.11 -15.32 -11.20
CA VAL A 167 -25.69 -15.94 -10.00
C VAL A 167 -27.17 -16.26 -10.25
N ASN A 168 -27.65 -17.44 -9.83
CA ASN A 168 -29.07 -17.78 -9.86
C ASN A 168 -29.76 -17.32 -8.55
N ALA A 169 -30.94 -16.68 -8.66
CA ALA A 169 -31.75 -16.30 -7.50
C ALA A 169 -32.16 -17.50 -6.63
N ASP A 170 -32.35 -18.68 -7.22
CA ASP A 170 -32.76 -19.90 -6.49
C ASP A 170 -31.76 -20.35 -5.42
N ASP A 171 -30.48 -19.98 -5.54
CA ASP A 171 -29.48 -20.26 -4.52
C ASP A 171 -29.54 -19.31 -3.32
N LEU A 172 -30.17 -18.14 -3.50
CA LEU A 172 -30.34 -17.13 -2.46
C LEU A 172 -31.72 -17.22 -1.76
N ARG A 173 -32.72 -17.85 -2.38
CA ARG A 173 -34.07 -18.04 -1.83
C ARG A 173 -34.08 -18.96 -0.60
N ILE A 174 -34.63 -18.47 0.52
CA ILE A 174 -34.86 -19.25 1.74
C ILE A 174 -36.34 -19.65 1.81
N TRP A 175 -36.59 -20.95 1.72
CA TRP A 175 -37.93 -21.53 1.61
C TRP A 175 -38.47 -21.99 2.96
N HIS A 176 -39.72 -21.64 3.26
CA HIS A 176 -40.52 -22.27 4.31
C HIS A 176 -41.65 -23.08 3.66
N THR A 177 -42.07 -24.16 4.32
CA THR A 177 -43.22 -24.99 3.90
C THR A 177 -44.17 -25.00 5.08
N ARG A 178 -45.39 -24.46 4.90
CA ARG A 178 -46.36 -24.38 6.00
C ARG A 178 -46.81 -25.80 6.40
N PRO A 179 -46.86 -26.15 7.70
CA PRO A 179 -47.49 -27.38 8.15
C PRO A 179 -48.96 -27.42 7.71
N ALA A 180 -49.47 -28.60 7.37
CA ALA A 180 -50.88 -28.74 7.04
C ALA A 180 -51.72 -28.69 8.33
N GLU A 181 -52.52 -27.64 8.49
CA GLU A 181 -53.50 -27.58 9.58
C GLU A 181 -54.67 -28.53 9.30
N ASN A 182 -54.98 -29.38 10.29
CA ASN A 182 -56.11 -30.30 10.23
C ASN A 182 -57.35 -29.64 10.86
N THR A 183 -57.90 -28.64 10.17
CA THR A 183 -59.04 -27.83 10.64
C THR A 183 -60.37 -28.54 10.49
N GLY A 184 -60.73 -29.35 11.49
CA GLY A 184 -62.01 -30.05 11.59
C GLY A 184 -63.19 -29.15 12.02
N TYR A 185 -63.40 -27.99 11.40
CA TYR A 185 -64.55 -27.12 11.66
C TYR A 185 -65.28 -26.71 10.37
N SER A 186 -66.62 -26.71 10.43
CA SER A 186 -67.50 -26.57 9.28
C SER A 186 -67.71 -25.12 8.86
N ALA A 187 -67.84 -24.90 7.55
CA ALA A 187 -68.26 -23.65 6.95
C ALA A 187 -69.57 -23.10 7.54
N ALA A 188 -69.53 -21.84 7.97
CA ALA A 188 -70.64 -20.90 7.99
C ALA A 188 -70.06 -19.48 8.05
N ASP A 189 -70.60 -18.59 7.21
CA ASP A 189 -70.58 -17.13 7.30
C ASP A 189 -69.21 -16.42 7.43
N ASP A 190 -68.65 -15.97 6.30
CA ASP A 190 -68.66 -14.54 5.94
C ASP A 190 -68.29 -14.36 4.45
N GLU A 191 -69.04 -13.49 3.74
CA GLU A 191 -68.69 -13.02 2.39
C GLU A 191 -67.83 -11.75 2.49
N ASP A 192 -67.04 -11.44 1.45
CA ASP A 192 -66.14 -10.28 1.29
C ASP A 192 -64.76 -10.32 2.00
N ASP A 193 -63.81 -11.08 1.44
CA ASP A 193 -62.44 -10.58 1.20
C ASP A 193 -61.71 -11.41 0.11
N ASP A 194 -61.32 -10.78 -1.01
CA ASP A 194 -60.63 -11.43 -2.16
C ASP A 194 -59.12 -11.57 -1.90
N MET A 195 -58.78 -12.26 -0.82
CA MET A 195 -57.41 -12.59 -0.41
C MET A 195 -57.21 -14.10 -0.46
N GLY A 196 -56.86 -14.61 -1.64
CA GLY A 196 -56.79 -16.05 -1.94
C GLY A 196 -56.13 -16.89 -0.83
N GLU A 197 -56.91 -17.81 -0.27
CA GLU A 197 -56.48 -18.71 0.80
C GLU A 197 -55.30 -19.59 0.33
N LEU A 198 -54.14 -19.40 0.96
CA LEU A 198 -52.92 -20.15 0.65
C LEU A 198 -53.01 -21.58 1.21
N GLU A 199 -52.91 -22.57 0.33
CA GLU A 199 -53.20 -23.98 0.65
C GLU A 199 -52.19 -24.60 1.64
N ALA A 200 -52.68 -25.57 2.42
CA ALA A 200 -51.87 -26.37 3.33
C ALA A 200 -50.75 -27.15 2.60
N GLY A 201 -49.48 -26.91 2.97
CA GLY A 201 -48.31 -27.55 2.37
C GLY A 201 -47.59 -26.72 1.29
N GLU A 202 -48.06 -25.51 1.01
CA GLU A 202 -47.46 -24.61 0.03
C GLU A 202 -46.07 -24.10 0.45
N ARG A 203 -45.11 -24.05 -0.51
CA ARG A 203 -43.76 -23.53 -0.28
C ARG A 203 -43.71 -22.03 -0.58
N VAL A 204 -43.26 -21.24 0.38
CA VAL A 204 -43.18 -19.78 0.29
C VAL A 204 -41.75 -19.32 0.56
N VAL A 205 -41.26 -18.36 -0.22
CA VAL A 205 -39.99 -17.69 0.09
C VAL A 205 -40.23 -16.68 1.20
N ILE A 206 -39.47 -16.83 2.29
CA ILE A 206 -39.60 -16.02 3.53
C ILE A 206 -38.45 -15.04 3.73
N ALA A 207 -37.32 -15.30 3.07
CA ALA A 207 -36.13 -14.48 3.15
C ALA A 207 -35.21 -14.75 1.94
N TYR A 208 -34.27 -13.85 1.70
CA TYR A 208 -33.20 -13.98 0.73
C TYR A 208 -31.84 -13.85 1.40
N TRP A 209 -30.83 -14.51 0.84
CA TRP A 209 -29.44 -14.15 1.07
C TRP A 209 -29.08 -12.92 0.24
N VAL A 210 -28.61 -11.87 0.90
CA VAL A 210 -27.95 -10.72 0.29
C VAL A 210 -26.44 -10.98 0.31
N LEU A 211 -25.78 -10.87 -0.83
CA LEU A 211 -24.33 -11.03 -0.94
C LEU A 211 -23.67 -9.65 -1.01
N TYR A 212 -23.05 -9.25 0.10
CA TYR A 212 -22.07 -8.15 0.10
C TYR A 212 -20.76 -8.68 -0.47
N ILE A 213 -20.28 -8.02 -1.54
CA ILE A 213 -19.10 -8.41 -2.31
C ILE A 213 -18.09 -7.27 -2.21
N ASP A 214 -17.26 -7.30 -1.18
CA ASP A 214 -16.25 -6.26 -0.94
C ASP A 214 -14.95 -6.60 -1.69
N ILE A 215 -14.48 -5.67 -2.53
CA ILE A 215 -13.29 -5.79 -3.36
C ILE A 215 -12.27 -4.75 -2.93
N TYR A 216 -11.18 -5.18 -2.29
CA TYR A 216 -10.10 -4.34 -1.78
C TYR A 216 -8.86 -4.48 -2.66
N PHE A 217 -8.36 -3.36 -3.19
CA PHE A 217 -7.03 -3.33 -3.80
C PHE A 217 -5.97 -3.25 -2.70
N ILE A 218 -5.06 -4.22 -2.61
CA ILE A 218 -3.82 -4.10 -1.82
C ILE A 218 -2.77 -3.34 -2.63
N SER A 219 -2.72 -3.56 -3.95
CA SER A 219 -1.76 -2.91 -4.84
C SER A 219 -2.42 -2.64 -6.18
N PHE A 220 -2.16 -1.46 -6.74
CA PHE A 220 -2.74 -0.99 -8.00
C PHE A 220 -1.63 -0.72 -9.01
N ASP A 221 -1.77 -1.32 -10.20
CA ASP A 221 -0.85 -1.20 -11.34
C ASP A 221 -1.62 -1.17 -12.68
N GLY A 222 -2.66 -0.35 -12.76
CA GLY A 222 -3.44 -0.14 -13.98
C GLY A 222 -4.33 -1.32 -14.38
N ASN A 223 -5.28 -1.08 -15.30
CA ASN A 223 -6.35 -2.01 -15.65
C ASN A 223 -7.14 -2.58 -14.43
N PRO A 224 -7.70 -1.72 -13.55
CA PRO A 224 -8.34 -2.17 -12.32
C PRO A 224 -9.64 -2.96 -12.55
N PHE A 225 -10.34 -2.73 -13.66
CA PHE A 225 -11.63 -3.39 -13.91
C PHE A 225 -11.48 -4.91 -14.07
N ASP A 226 -10.53 -5.35 -14.90
CA ASP A 226 -10.31 -6.78 -15.15
C ASP A 226 -9.82 -7.49 -13.88
N ALA A 227 -8.96 -6.85 -13.09
CA ALA A 227 -8.45 -7.39 -11.83
C ALA A 227 -9.55 -7.52 -10.76
N ALA A 228 -10.41 -6.50 -10.60
CA ALA A 228 -11.57 -6.54 -9.72
C ALA A 228 -12.57 -7.64 -10.13
N TRP A 229 -12.86 -7.73 -11.43
CA TRP A 229 -13.77 -8.73 -11.98
C TRP A 229 -13.24 -10.16 -11.79
N ALA A 230 -11.95 -10.40 -12.07
CA ALA A 230 -11.31 -11.71 -11.83
C ALA A 230 -11.32 -12.10 -10.34
N ALA A 231 -11.07 -11.16 -9.43
CA ALA A 231 -11.15 -11.40 -7.99
C ALA A 231 -12.57 -11.77 -7.54
N MET A 232 -13.57 -11.05 -8.04
CA MET A 232 -14.98 -11.34 -7.74
C MET A 232 -15.42 -12.72 -8.26
N LEU A 233 -15.07 -13.08 -9.50
CA LEU A 233 -15.39 -14.39 -10.07
C LEU A 233 -14.75 -15.54 -9.26
N ALA A 234 -13.49 -15.38 -8.87
CA ALA A 234 -12.78 -16.36 -8.06
C ALA A 234 -13.40 -16.51 -6.66
N ALA A 235 -13.80 -15.40 -6.03
CA ALA A 235 -14.46 -15.42 -4.73
C ALA A 235 -15.86 -16.05 -4.83
N LEU A 236 -16.70 -15.65 -5.79
CA LEU A 236 -18.05 -16.17 -6.00
C LEU A 236 -18.05 -17.69 -6.22
N ARG A 237 -17.08 -18.20 -7.00
CA ARG A 237 -16.92 -19.64 -7.26
C ARG A 237 -16.52 -20.44 -6.01
N ASN A 238 -15.96 -19.77 -5.01
CA ASN A 238 -15.55 -20.36 -3.74
C ASN A 238 -16.59 -20.15 -2.62
N THR A 239 -17.66 -19.36 -2.86
CA THR A 239 -18.66 -19.04 -1.84
C THR A 239 -19.50 -20.26 -1.45
N LYS A 240 -19.59 -20.48 -0.13
CA LYS A 240 -20.45 -21.49 0.50
C LYS A 240 -21.33 -20.80 1.54
N LEU A 241 -22.64 -20.89 1.36
CA LEU A 241 -23.62 -20.34 2.30
C LEU A 241 -24.08 -21.44 3.29
N PRO A 242 -24.28 -21.13 4.57
CA PRO A 242 -24.81 -22.10 5.53
C PRO A 242 -26.27 -22.43 5.21
N ALA A 243 -26.69 -23.66 5.50
CA ALA A 243 -28.08 -24.07 5.31
C ALA A 243 -29.00 -23.27 6.24
N ALA A 244 -29.85 -22.44 5.65
CA ALA A 244 -30.83 -21.60 6.33
C ALA A 244 -32.21 -22.23 6.30
N ARG A 245 -32.91 -22.25 7.44
CA ARG A 245 -34.29 -22.72 7.58
C ARG A 245 -35.11 -21.76 8.44
N TRP A 246 -36.41 -21.68 8.20
CA TRP A 246 -37.32 -21.00 9.13
C TRP A 246 -37.47 -21.81 10.42
N ASP A 247 -37.40 -21.12 11.56
CA ASP A 247 -37.85 -21.63 12.85
C ASP A 247 -39.20 -20.97 13.18
N GLN A 248 -40.27 -21.76 13.10
CA GLN A 248 -41.64 -21.26 13.28
C GLN A 248 -41.93 -20.87 14.73
N ASP A 249 -41.28 -21.49 15.71
CA ASP A 249 -41.49 -21.20 17.14
C ASP A 249 -40.85 -19.87 17.56
N ARG A 250 -39.91 -19.36 16.75
CA ARG A 250 -39.09 -18.18 17.07
C ARG A 250 -39.23 -17.05 16.06
N GLU A 251 -39.97 -17.26 14.97
CA GLU A 251 -40.13 -16.33 13.84
C GLU A 251 -38.80 -15.78 13.29
N ILE A 252 -37.76 -16.62 13.25
CA ILE A 252 -36.43 -16.26 12.73
C ILE A 252 -35.88 -17.33 11.79
N VAL A 253 -35.00 -16.91 10.88
CA VAL A 253 -34.18 -17.83 10.09
C VAL A 253 -33.02 -18.33 10.95
N VAL A 254 -32.88 -19.65 11.05
CA VAL A 254 -31.78 -20.33 11.76
C VAL A 254 -30.84 -20.97 10.75
N CYS A 255 -29.55 -20.66 10.86
CA CYS A 255 -28.49 -21.23 10.03
C CYS A 255 -27.77 -22.39 10.73
N SER A 256 -27.64 -23.52 10.05
CA SER A 256 -26.73 -24.60 10.46
C SER A 256 -25.32 -24.30 9.95
N ARG A 257 -24.31 -24.32 10.84
CA ARG A 257 -22.89 -24.24 10.42
C ARG A 257 -22.34 -25.55 9.87
N ALA A 258 -23.00 -26.69 10.17
CA ALA A 258 -22.55 -28.02 9.77
C ALA A 258 -22.92 -28.37 8.31
N GLU A 259 -23.96 -27.75 7.78
CA GLU A 259 -24.44 -27.94 6.41
C GLU A 259 -24.17 -26.66 5.61
N GLN A 260 -23.42 -26.78 4.52
CA GLN A 260 -23.08 -25.66 3.64
C GLN A 260 -23.41 -25.98 2.19
N LYS A 261 -24.04 -25.04 1.50
CA LYS A 261 -24.40 -25.13 0.07
C LYS A 261 -23.47 -24.20 -0.73
N PRO A 262 -22.72 -24.70 -1.75
CA PRO A 262 -21.98 -23.84 -2.67
C PRO A 262 -22.94 -23.10 -3.61
N LEU A 263 -22.58 -21.91 -4.05
CA LEU A 263 -23.32 -21.19 -5.10
C LEU A 263 -23.15 -21.89 -6.46
N THR A 264 -24.23 -21.99 -7.23
CA THR A 264 -24.19 -22.37 -8.65
C THR A 264 -24.02 -21.12 -9.51
N LEU A 265 -22.95 -21.09 -10.31
CA LEU A 265 -22.67 -20.00 -11.23
C LEU A 265 -22.99 -20.41 -12.66
N SER A 266 -23.65 -19.53 -13.41
CA SER A 266 -23.97 -19.73 -14.82
C SER A 266 -22.96 -19.03 -15.73
N GLY A 267 -22.29 -19.81 -16.59
CA GLY A 267 -21.24 -19.31 -17.49
C GLY A 267 -19.90 -19.00 -16.80
N PHE A 268 -18.98 -18.42 -17.58
CA PHE A 268 -17.68 -17.93 -17.13
C PHE A 268 -17.27 -16.67 -17.93
N PRO A 269 -17.81 -15.49 -17.56
CA PRO A 269 -17.61 -14.25 -18.29
C PRO A 269 -16.24 -13.62 -18.01
N ILE A 270 -15.30 -13.72 -18.95
CA ILE A 270 -13.97 -13.11 -18.83
C ILE A 270 -13.99 -11.68 -19.37
N ALA A 271 -13.51 -10.72 -18.59
CA ALA A 271 -13.25 -9.35 -19.04
C ALA A 271 -11.82 -9.23 -19.60
N THR A 272 -11.66 -8.46 -20.67
CA THR A 272 -10.35 -8.10 -21.22
C THR A 272 -10.38 -6.66 -21.71
N SER A 273 -9.57 -5.82 -21.08
CA SER A 273 -9.40 -4.42 -21.40
C SER A 273 -8.14 -4.18 -22.22
N ALA A 274 -8.24 -3.25 -23.17
CA ALA A 274 -7.13 -2.79 -24.00
C ALA A 274 -7.17 -1.27 -24.13
N ALA A 275 -6.01 -0.65 -24.10
CA ALA A 275 -5.83 0.78 -24.27
C ALA A 275 -5.26 1.11 -25.66
N VAL A 276 -5.62 2.26 -26.22
CA VAL A 276 -5.13 2.72 -27.52
C VAL A 276 -4.13 3.86 -27.32
N PHE A 277 -2.86 3.57 -27.63
CA PHE A 277 -1.76 4.52 -27.60
C PHE A 277 -1.60 5.17 -28.98
N GLN A 278 -1.57 6.50 -29.03
CA GLN A 278 -1.43 7.26 -30.28
C GLN A 278 0.01 7.72 -30.50
N GLY A 279 0.51 7.57 -31.72
CA GLY A 279 1.82 8.07 -32.12
C GLY A 279 1.85 9.60 -32.30
N LYS A 280 3.07 10.15 -32.43
CA LYS A 280 3.26 11.55 -32.86
C LYS A 280 2.78 11.81 -34.29
N GLU A 281 2.72 10.76 -35.12
CA GLU A 281 2.23 10.81 -36.50
C GLU A 281 0.70 10.59 -36.52
N PRO A 282 -0.11 11.52 -37.07
CA PRO A 282 -1.56 11.38 -37.11
C PRO A 282 -1.95 10.16 -37.95
N GLY A 283 -2.66 9.22 -37.34
CA GLY A 283 -3.13 7.98 -37.96
C GLY A 283 -2.40 6.71 -37.50
N ARG A 284 -1.25 6.81 -36.83
CA ARG A 284 -0.53 5.64 -36.28
C ARG A 284 -0.90 5.40 -34.83
N PHE A 285 -1.42 4.20 -34.53
CA PHE A 285 -1.84 3.80 -33.19
C PHE A 285 -1.35 2.39 -32.86
N TRP A 286 -1.20 2.11 -31.57
CA TRP A 286 -0.93 0.78 -31.01
C TRP A 286 -2.05 0.42 -30.04
N ILE A 287 -2.41 -0.86 -30.01
CA ILE A 287 -3.37 -1.41 -29.07
C ILE A 287 -2.56 -2.18 -28.02
N LEU A 288 -2.73 -1.81 -26.76
CA LEU A 288 -2.04 -2.37 -25.60
C LEU A 288 -3.06 -3.14 -24.77
N VAL A 289 -3.04 -4.48 -24.86
CA VAL A 289 -3.91 -5.34 -24.03
C VAL A 289 -3.41 -5.30 -22.59
N ASP A 290 -4.30 -5.19 -21.61
CA ASP A 290 -3.95 -5.17 -20.19
C ASP A 290 -2.81 -4.19 -19.86
N PRO A 291 -3.09 -2.87 -19.97
CA PRO A 291 -2.10 -1.82 -19.73
C PRO A 291 -1.64 -1.79 -18.27
N ASP A 292 -0.35 -1.50 -18.07
CA ASP A 292 0.14 -1.11 -16.75
C ASP A 292 -0.27 0.33 -16.38
N ARG A 293 0.06 0.78 -15.16
CA ARG A 293 -0.28 2.13 -14.69
C ARG A 293 0.27 3.24 -15.60
N LEU A 294 1.50 3.09 -16.10
CA LEU A 294 2.12 4.11 -16.96
C LEU A 294 1.41 4.15 -18.31
N GLU A 295 1.17 2.99 -18.91
CA GLU A 295 0.45 2.85 -20.18
C GLU A 295 -0.97 3.40 -20.10
N GLU A 296 -1.71 3.12 -19.02
CA GLU A 296 -3.07 3.63 -18.80
C GLU A 296 -3.10 5.16 -18.68
N THR A 297 -2.10 5.80 -18.05
CA THR A 297 -2.01 7.28 -17.99
C THR A 297 -1.58 7.93 -19.31
N LEU A 298 -0.95 7.19 -20.21
CA LEU A 298 -0.51 7.68 -21.53
C LEU A 298 -1.60 7.53 -22.60
N CYS A 299 -2.49 6.55 -22.45
CA CYS A 299 -3.57 6.29 -23.39
C CYS A 299 -4.79 7.20 -23.15
N ARG A 300 -5.54 7.49 -24.22
CA ARG A 300 -6.74 8.36 -24.18
C ARG A 300 -8.04 7.66 -24.56
N GLU A 301 -7.96 6.38 -24.90
CA GLU A 301 -9.08 5.55 -25.33
C GLU A 301 -8.87 4.15 -24.76
N ASN A 302 -9.81 3.69 -23.94
CA ASN A 302 -9.81 2.36 -23.32
C ASN A 302 -11.07 1.60 -23.74
N LEU A 303 -10.89 0.34 -24.14
CA LEU A 303 -11.92 -0.59 -24.57
C LEU A 303 -11.91 -1.81 -23.64
N THR A 304 -13.05 -2.15 -23.05
CA THR A 304 -13.24 -3.45 -22.35
C THR A 304 -14.18 -4.32 -23.16
N VAL A 305 -13.81 -5.57 -23.38
CA VAL A 305 -14.61 -6.61 -24.03
C VAL A 305 -14.86 -7.73 -23.03
N VAL A 306 -16.11 -8.17 -22.87
CA VAL A 306 -16.48 -9.26 -21.96
C VAL A 306 -17.05 -10.43 -22.74
N VAL A 307 -16.46 -11.60 -22.56
CA VAL A 307 -16.75 -12.83 -23.31
C VAL A 307 -17.08 -13.97 -22.36
N ASP A 308 -18.25 -14.57 -22.50
CA ASP A 308 -18.64 -15.80 -21.82
C ASP A 308 -18.16 -17.03 -22.62
N LYS A 309 -17.52 -17.97 -21.92
CA LYS A 309 -16.92 -19.18 -22.49
C LYS A 309 -17.52 -20.40 -21.80
N ASN A 310 -18.69 -20.85 -22.29
CA ASN A 310 -19.45 -21.95 -21.73
C ASN A 310 -19.60 -23.09 -22.75
N GLY A 311 -19.42 -24.35 -22.31
CA GLY A 311 -19.59 -25.54 -23.16
C GLY A 311 -18.66 -25.67 -24.38
N GLY A 312 -17.71 -24.76 -24.57
CA GLY A 312 -16.88 -24.66 -25.79
C GLY A 312 -17.38 -23.63 -26.81
N GLU A 313 -18.58 -23.07 -26.62
CA GLU A 313 -19.06 -21.92 -27.37
C GLU A 313 -18.57 -20.61 -26.71
N THR A 314 -18.39 -19.57 -27.52
CA THR A 314 -17.81 -18.28 -27.11
C THR A 314 -18.82 -17.18 -27.43
N ARG A 315 -19.44 -16.59 -26.40
CA ARG A 315 -20.50 -15.59 -26.53
C ARG A 315 -20.00 -14.23 -26.06
N LEU A 316 -20.12 -13.21 -26.91
CA LEU A 316 -19.89 -11.82 -26.52
C LEU A 316 -21.04 -11.35 -25.61
N LEU A 317 -20.72 -10.85 -24.42
CA LEU A 317 -21.70 -10.29 -23.48
C LEU A 317 -21.77 -8.76 -23.56
N SER A 318 -20.61 -8.09 -23.52
CA SER A 318 -20.55 -6.64 -23.43
C SER A 318 -19.29 -6.08 -24.10
N VAL A 319 -19.40 -4.87 -24.63
CA VAL A 319 -18.28 -4.06 -25.15
C VAL A 319 -18.48 -2.63 -24.66
N SER A 320 -17.54 -2.10 -23.87
CA SER A 320 -17.58 -0.73 -23.36
C SER A 320 -16.33 0.04 -23.79
N LYS A 321 -16.51 1.18 -24.47
CA LYS A 321 -15.44 2.10 -24.86
C LYS A 321 -15.53 3.40 -24.07
N HIS A 322 -14.39 3.90 -23.62
CA HIS A 322 -14.25 5.17 -22.90
C HIS A 322 -13.17 6.03 -23.58
N GLY A 323 -13.46 7.30 -23.84
CA GLY A 323 -12.51 8.24 -24.47
C GLY A 323 -12.41 8.16 -26.00
N GLY A 324 -11.47 8.91 -26.58
CA GLY A 324 -11.22 9.02 -28.02
C GLY A 324 -12.08 10.04 -28.79
N THR A 325 -11.95 10.05 -30.11
CA THR A 325 -12.62 11.00 -31.03
C THR A 325 -13.92 10.41 -31.61
N THR A 326 -14.96 11.24 -31.77
CA THR A 326 -16.26 10.86 -32.35
C THR A 326 -16.17 10.58 -33.85
N LEU A 327 -16.75 9.47 -34.32
CA LEU A 327 -16.70 9.04 -35.72
C LEU A 327 -17.81 9.68 -36.58
N GLN A 328 -17.47 10.06 -37.83
CA GLN A 328 -18.46 10.42 -38.85
C GLN A 328 -18.68 9.25 -39.84
N PRO A 329 -19.92 8.99 -40.33
CA PRO A 329 -20.24 7.79 -41.13
C PRO A 329 -19.48 7.61 -42.45
N LYS A 330 -18.81 8.65 -42.97
CA LYS A 330 -18.21 8.62 -44.32
C LYS A 330 -16.91 7.81 -44.46
N LEU A 331 -16.26 7.41 -43.35
CA LEU A 331 -15.02 6.62 -43.41
C LEU A 331 -15.20 5.10 -43.37
N VAL A 332 -16.41 4.59 -43.09
CA VAL A 332 -16.66 3.14 -42.93
C VAL A 332 -16.94 2.44 -44.28
N GLY A 333 -17.05 3.19 -45.38
CA GLY A 333 -17.41 2.66 -46.70
C GLY A 333 -16.24 2.21 -47.58
N GLU A 334 -15.01 2.67 -47.33
CA GLU A 334 -13.87 2.47 -48.24
C GLU A 334 -12.55 2.29 -47.48
N GLN A 335 -12.16 1.04 -47.15
CA GLN A 335 -10.79 0.57 -47.35
C GLN A 335 -10.63 -0.96 -47.26
N GLN A 336 -9.87 -1.47 -48.22
CA GLN A 336 -9.71 -2.87 -48.66
C GLN A 336 -9.32 -3.91 -47.60
N ILE A 337 -9.99 -5.06 -47.70
CA ILE A 337 -9.36 -6.38 -47.53
C ILE A 337 -8.55 -6.65 -48.81
N LEU A 338 -7.21 -6.72 -48.73
CA LEU A 338 -6.17 -7.15 -49.71
C LEU A 338 -4.82 -6.55 -49.22
N GLU A 339 -3.65 -7.20 -49.13
CA GLU A 339 -3.20 -8.59 -49.32
C GLU A 339 -2.14 -8.93 -48.25
N GLU A 340 -1.97 -10.20 -47.86
CA GLU A 340 -0.68 -10.71 -47.34
C GLU A 340 -0.47 -12.22 -47.65
N GLU A 341 -0.79 -12.64 -48.89
CA GLU A 341 -0.34 -13.90 -49.50
C GLU A 341 0.65 -13.61 -50.66
N SER A 342 1.75 -12.92 -50.39
CA SER A 342 2.71 -12.54 -51.46
C SER A 342 4.19 -12.49 -51.02
N SER A 343 4.60 -13.32 -50.06
CA SER A 343 6.01 -13.41 -49.60
C SER A 343 6.63 -14.82 -49.61
N LEU A 344 6.06 -15.78 -50.36
CA LEU A 344 6.62 -17.15 -50.51
C LEU A 344 6.36 -17.78 -51.91
N SER A 345 6.82 -17.16 -53.00
CA SER A 345 6.87 -17.83 -54.32
C SER A 345 8.00 -17.37 -55.26
N SER A 346 9.23 -17.83 -55.00
CA SER A 346 10.37 -17.65 -55.93
C SER A 346 11.26 -18.89 -56.08
N ALA A 347 10.67 -20.10 -56.09
CA ALA A 347 11.38 -21.33 -56.42
C ALA A 347 10.55 -22.37 -57.21
N GLN A 348 10.76 -22.37 -58.54
CA GLN A 348 10.66 -23.51 -59.49
C GLN A 348 9.33 -24.27 -59.70
N ARG A 349 9.15 -24.76 -60.93
CA ARG A 349 7.96 -25.46 -61.44
C ARG A 349 8.02 -26.97 -61.19
N GLY A 350 6.88 -27.59 -60.88
CA GLY A 350 6.66 -29.04 -60.98
C GLY A 350 5.15 -29.36 -61.13
N PRO A 351 4.74 -30.40 -61.88
CA PRO A 351 3.32 -30.71 -62.10
C PRO A 351 2.69 -31.49 -60.93
N PRO A 352 1.35 -31.48 -60.80
CA PRO A 352 0.67 -31.97 -59.60
C PRO A 352 0.42 -33.48 -59.61
N ASN A 353 0.49 -34.13 -58.44
CA ASN A 353 -0.35 -35.31 -58.17
C ASN A 353 -0.51 -35.64 -56.66
N GLU A 354 -1.75 -35.99 -56.33
CA GLU A 354 -2.18 -36.86 -55.23
C GLU A 354 -2.07 -36.49 -53.72
N ARG A 355 -3.27 -36.52 -53.10
CA ARG A 355 -3.64 -36.83 -51.69
C ARG A 355 -3.71 -35.69 -50.67
N ARG A 356 -4.69 -35.63 -49.75
CA ARG A 356 -6.10 -36.11 -49.64
C ARG A 356 -6.53 -35.86 -48.17
N ARG A 357 -7.56 -35.02 -47.95
CA ARG A 357 -8.51 -35.05 -46.78
C ARG A 357 -7.85 -34.83 -45.39
N ILE A 358 -8.54 -34.46 -44.30
CA ILE A 358 -9.96 -34.60 -43.88
C ILE A 358 -10.37 -33.36 -43.04
N LEU A 359 -11.59 -32.83 -43.24
CA LEU A 359 -12.59 -32.40 -42.22
C LEU A 359 -13.90 -31.99 -42.97
N PRO A 360 -15.10 -32.09 -42.36
CA PRO A 360 -16.36 -32.27 -43.12
C PRO A 360 -17.16 -30.99 -43.43
N ALA A 361 -17.90 -31.03 -44.54
CA ALA A 361 -18.63 -29.90 -45.11
C ALA A 361 -20.11 -29.83 -44.68
N SER A 362 -20.39 -29.49 -43.42
CA SER A 362 -21.76 -29.25 -42.92
C SER A 362 -22.07 -27.78 -42.56
N LEU A 363 -21.10 -26.88 -42.54
CA LEU A 363 -21.29 -25.50 -42.05
C LEU A 363 -21.62 -24.44 -43.13
N VAL A 364 -21.53 -24.79 -44.42
CA VAL A 364 -21.64 -23.80 -45.53
C VAL A 364 -23.03 -23.80 -46.20
N GLY A 365 -23.91 -24.73 -45.86
CA GLY A 365 -25.22 -24.89 -46.51
C GLY A 365 -26.27 -23.83 -46.15
N ASN A 366 -26.30 -23.35 -44.90
CA ASN A 366 -27.49 -22.68 -44.37
C ASN A 366 -27.53 -21.15 -44.51
N LEU A 367 -26.40 -20.47 -44.81
CA LEU A 367 -26.42 -19.00 -45.01
C LEU A 367 -26.99 -18.55 -46.37
N ARG A 368 -27.09 -19.45 -47.37
CA ARG A 368 -27.42 -19.05 -48.74
C ARG A 368 -28.92 -18.98 -49.06
N TRP A 369 -29.79 -19.55 -48.21
CA TRP A 369 -31.24 -19.59 -48.43
C TRP A 369 -32.03 -18.45 -47.78
N MET A 370 -31.45 -17.73 -46.81
CA MET A 370 -32.19 -16.76 -45.98
C MET A 370 -32.18 -15.31 -46.53
N LEU A 371 -31.32 -15.00 -47.51
CA LEU A 371 -31.07 -13.63 -48.00
C LEU A 371 -31.74 -13.25 -49.34
N SER A 372 -32.65 -14.10 -49.87
CA SER A 372 -33.29 -13.88 -51.20
C SER A 372 -34.82 -13.71 -51.15
N GLY A 373 -35.42 -13.72 -49.96
CA GLY A 373 -36.83 -13.38 -49.73
C GLY A 373 -36.95 -12.09 -48.91
N TYR A 374 -38.09 -11.40 -48.99
CA TYR A 374 -38.41 -10.15 -48.27
C TYR A 374 -37.74 -8.85 -48.79
N PHE A 375 -37.90 -8.56 -50.09
CA PHE A 375 -37.86 -7.18 -50.60
C PHE A 375 -39.12 -6.87 -51.45
N ARG A 376 -40.24 -6.49 -50.80
CA ARG A 376 -41.38 -5.83 -51.47
C ARG A 376 -42.39 -5.21 -50.49
N ARG A 377 -42.75 -3.93 -50.76
CA ARG A 377 -43.71 -3.06 -50.03
C ARG A 377 -43.24 -2.62 -48.64
N GLY A 378 -43.42 -1.36 -48.23
CA GLY A 378 -43.98 -0.19 -48.93
C GLY A 378 -43.69 1.12 -48.19
N LYS A 379 -43.81 2.25 -48.89
CA LYS A 379 -43.75 3.61 -48.30
C LYS A 379 -44.98 3.85 -47.41
N GLU A 380 -44.89 4.68 -46.36
CA GLU A 380 -45.36 6.09 -46.40
C GLU A 380 -45.29 6.87 -45.07
N GLN A 381 -45.30 8.21 -45.24
CA GLN A 381 -45.78 9.26 -44.33
C GLN A 381 -44.95 9.75 -43.12
N SER A 382 -45.13 11.04 -42.86
CA SER A 382 -44.33 11.97 -42.06
C SER A 382 -45.23 13.08 -41.52
N THR A 383 -45.04 13.53 -40.27
CA THR A 383 -45.34 14.89 -39.72
C THR A 383 -44.90 14.91 -38.23
N GLU A 384 -44.05 15.83 -37.74
CA GLU A 384 -44.32 17.23 -37.32
C GLU A 384 -45.11 17.29 -35.98
N PHE A 385 -44.57 17.77 -34.84
CA PHE A 385 -44.42 19.20 -34.51
C PHE A 385 -43.47 19.55 -33.31
N ARG A 386 -43.16 20.85 -33.22
CA ARG A 386 -42.48 21.69 -32.18
C ARG A 386 -43.04 21.56 -30.74
N ASN A 387 -42.48 22.10 -29.63
CA ASN A 387 -41.36 23.02 -29.29
C ASN A 387 -41.06 22.90 -27.76
N GLY A 388 -39.91 23.38 -27.26
CA GLY A 388 -39.77 23.73 -25.82
C GLY A 388 -38.35 23.60 -25.24
N GLU A 389 -37.69 24.72 -24.98
CA GLU A 389 -36.33 24.76 -24.42
C GLU A 389 -36.31 24.58 -22.90
N ASN A 390 -35.32 23.85 -22.38
CA ASN A 390 -34.73 24.10 -21.06
C ASN A 390 -33.35 23.44 -20.96
N LEU A 391 -32.31 24.22 -20.63
CA LEU A 391 -30.95 23.71 -20.51
C LEU A 391 -30.80 22.82 -19.26
N ARG A 392 -30.43 21.55 -19.49
CA ARG A 392 -29.76 20.70 -18.50
C ARG A 392 -28.51 20.10 -19.14
N LEU A 393 -27.36 20.28 -18.48
CA LEU A 393 -26.12 19.58 -18.80
C LEU A 393 -26.27 18.11 -18.43
N GLY A 394 -26.72 17.29 -19.39
CA GLY A 394 -26.88 15.85 -19.24
C GLY A 394 -25.61 15.08 -19.64
N LEU A 395 -25.04 14.35 -18.69
CA LEU A 395 -24.11 13.26 -18.98
C LEU A 395 -24.89 12.11 -19.63
N TYR A 396 -24.80 11.96 -20.94
CA TYR A 396 -25.41 10.84 -21.66
C TYR A 396 -24.52 9.58 -21.56
N SER A 397 -24.79 8.74 -20.56
CA SER A 397 -24.45 7.32 -20.66
C SER A 397 -25.51 6.63 -21.52
N VAL A 398 -25.10 5.97 -22.60
CA VAL A 398 -26.00 5.18 -23.45
C VAL A 398 -25.84 3.70 -23.09
N GLU A 399 -26.45 3.31 -21.98
CA GLU A 399 -26.60 1.90 -21.59
C GLU A 399 -27.79 1.29 -22.34
N THR A 400 -27.52 0.53 -23.40
CA THR A 400 -28.57 -0.20 -24.13
C THR A 400 -28.81 -1.56 -23.49
N GLN A 401 -29.92 -1.71 -22.74
CA GLN A 401 -30.35 -3.01 -22.21
C GLN A 401 -30.70 -3.96 -23.36
N CYS A 402 -30.07 -5.15 -23.41
CA CYS A 402 -30.26 -6.10 -24.50
C CYS A 402 -31.42 -7.08 -24.25
N THR A 403 -32.63 -6.55 -24.11
CA THR A 403 -33.86 -7.35 -24.34
C THR A 403 -34.10 -7.49 -25.85
N ARG A 404 -34.67 -8.63 -26.28
CA ARG A 404 -34.76 -9.09 -27.68
C ARG A 404 -35.03 -7.98 -28.72
N TYR A 405 -33.99 -7.52 -29.41
CA TYR A 405 -34.11 -6.66 -30.59
C TYR A 405 -33.55 -7.32 -31.85
N THR A 406 -34.46 -7.83 -32.67
CA THR A 406 -34.24 -7.97 -34.10
C THR A 406 -34.34 -6.60 -34.78
N SER A 407 -33.50 -6.39 -35.80
CA SER A 407 -33.48 -5.26 -36.76
C SER A 407 -32.67 -3.99 -36.41
N HIS A 408 -31.73 -3.69 -37.32
CA HIS A 408 -31.20 -2.37 -37.72
C HIS A 408 -30.81 -1.33 -36.65
N HIS A 409 -29.66 -1.51 -36.01
CA HIS A 409 -28.68 -0.43 -35.84
C HIS A 409 -27.24 -0.98 -36.01
N GLN A 410 -26.45 -0.36 -36.87
CA GLN A 410 -25.05 -0.74 -37.10
C GLN A 410 -24.14 -0.10 -36.05
N PHE A 411 -23.34 -0.91 -35.35
CA PHE A 411 -22.24 -0.40 -34.54
C PHE A 411 -21.20 0.24 -35.46
N SER A 412 -20.87 1.51 -35.23
CA SER A 412 -19.82 2.25 -35.93
C SER A 412 -18.55 2.23 -35.07
N THR A 413 -17.67 1.28 -35.35
CA THR A 413 -16.38 1.11 -34.67
C THR A 413 -15.24 1.79 -35.44
N SER A 414 -14.24 2.32 -34.73
CA SER A 414 -13.02 2.80 -35.38
C SER A 414 -12.20 1.59 -35.86
N PRO A 415 -11.33 1.72 -36.88
CA PRO A 415 -10.44 0.62 -37.29
C PRO A 415 -9.59 0.10 -36.11
N ALA A 416 -9.19 1.00 -35.20
CA ALA A 416 -8.52 0.64 -33.94
C ALA A 416 -9.43 -0.15 -33.00
N ALA A 417 -10.72 0.19 -32.87
CA ALA A 417 -11.68 -0.55 -32.07
C ALA A 417 -12.05 -1.90 -32.70
N GLU A 418 -12.17 -2.02 -34.02
CA GLU A 418 -12.40 -3.31 -34.69
C GLU A 418 -11.19 -4.23 -34.57
N LEU A 419 -9.99 -3.70 -34.74
CA LEU A 419 -8.76 -4.42 -34.45
C LEU A 419 -8.70 -4.82 -32.99
N ALA A 420 -9.01 -3.93 -32.03
CA ALA A 420 -8.98 -4.23 -30.60
C ALA A 420 -10.07 -5.23 -30.18
N ILE A 421 -11.27 -5.19 -30.76
CA ILE A 421 -12.32 -6.21 -30.54
C ILE A 421 -11.84 -7.56 -31.08
N ASN A 422 -11.37 -7.61 -32.32
CA ASN A 422 -10.79 -8.84 -32.89
C ASN A 422 -9.57 -9.32 -32.10
N PHE A 423 -8.82 -8.41 -31.49
CA PHE A 423 -7.64 -8.72 -30.69
C PHE A 423 -8.00 -9.29 -29.33
N CYS A 424 -8.85 -8.62 -28.55
CA CYS A 424 -9.39 -9.15 -27.30
C CYS A 424 -10.15 -10.47 -27.52
N PHE A 425 -10.84 -10.62 -28.65
CA PHE A 425 -11.48 -11.89 -29.04
C PHE A 425 -10.44 -12.99 -29.32
N LYS A 426 -9.37 -12.69 -30.09
CA LYS A 426 -8.23 -13.60 -30.31
C LYS A 426 -7.50 -13.95 -29.02
N VAL A 427 -7.33 -13.01 -28.07
CA VAL A 427 -6.75 -13.30 -26.74
C VAL A 427 -7.66 -14.25 -25.96
N ASN A 428 -8.96 -13.98 -25.87
CA ASN A 428 -9.91 -14.88 -25.19
C ASN A 428 -10.02 -16.28 -25.82
N LEU A 429 -9.80 -16.40 -27.14
CA LEU A 429 -9.68 -17.67 -27.85
C LEU A 429 -8.34 -18.37 -27.62
N SER A 430 -7.23 -17.63 -27.64
CA SER A 430 -5.86 -18.12 -27.44
C SER A 430 -5.52 -18.41 -25.97
N LEU A 431 -6.29 -17.87 -25.03
CA LEU A 431 -6.40 -18.33 -23.65
C LEU A 431 -7.04 -19.74 -23.62
N ARG A 432 -6.30 -20.72 -24.15
CA ARG A 432 -6.27 -22.08 -23.64
C ARG A 432 -5.56 -22.00 -22.31
N PHE A 433 -6.26 -22.19 -21.21
CA PHE A 433 -5.64 -22.28 -19.90
C PHE A 433 -4.56 -23.38 -19.92
N PRO A 434 -3.27 -23.05 -19.72
CA PRO A 434 -2.38 -24.00 -19.07
C PRO A 434 -2.97 -24.28 -17.69
N SER A 435 -2.77 -25.49 -17.17
CA SER A 435 -3.39 -25.95 -15.92
C SER A 435 -3.34 -24.87 -14.82
N PHE A 436 -4.52 -24.34 -14.46
CA PHE A 436 -4.67 -23.48 -13.28
C PHE A 436 -4.04 -24.20 -12.10
N THR A 437 -2.94 -23.67 -11.57
CA THR A 437 -2.37 -24.18 -10.33
C THR A 437 -3.21 -23.63 -9.18
N LEU A 438 -4.37 -24.26 -8.97
CA LEU A 438 -5.22 -24.06 -7.80
C LEU A 438 -4.42 -24.45 -6.55
N ARG A 439 -3.67 -23.49 -6.00
CA ARG A 439 -3.18 -23.59 -4.64
C ARG A 439 -4.35 -23.29 -3.71
N THR A 440 -5.14 -24.32 -3.43
CA THR A 440 -5.88 -24.38 -2.18
C THR A 440 -4.86 -24.23 -1.06
N MET A 441 -5.00 -23.20 -0.22
CA MET A 441 -4.26 -23.20 1.04
C MET A 441 -4.71 -24.42 1.84
N GLU A 442 -3.74 -25.28 2.16
CA GLU A 442 -3.89 -26.27 3.22
C GLU A 442 -4.11 -25.55 4.56
N SER A 443 -4.63 -26.25 5.57
CA SER A 443 -4.88 -25.63 6.86
C SER A 443 -3.59 -25.03 7.43
N LEU A 444 -3.68 -23.91 8.16
CA LEU A 444 -2.52 -23.25 8.81
C LEU A 444 -1.67 -24.24 9.64
N ALA A 445 -2.30 -25.27 10.20
CA ALA A 445 -1.70 -26.32 11.00
C ALA A 445 -1.08 -27.48 10.20
N GLU A 446 -1.51 -27.67 8.94
CA GLU A 446 -1.00 -28.69 8.02
C GLU A 446 0.23 -28.16 7.25
N THR A 447 0.32 -26.84 7.05
CA THR A 447 1.45 -26.18 6.40
C THR A 447 2.70 -26.16 7.30
N VAL A 448 3.83 -26.65 6.79
CA VAL A 448 5.16 -26.46 7.41
C VAL A 448 5.77 -25.15 6.90
N TRP A 449 5.92 -24.18 7.80
CA TRP A 449 6.42 -22.85 7.47
C TRP A 449 7.95 -22.80 7.43
N ASP A 450 8.53 -22.15 6.43
CA ASP A 450 9.98 -21.89 6.41
C ASP A 450 10.37 -20.93 7.54
N VAL A 451 9.56 -19.90 7.76
CA VAL A 451 9.81 -18.87 8.78
C VAL A 451 8.49 -18.46 9.44
N VAL A 452 8.45 -18.48 10.77
CA VAL A 452 7.45 -17.75 11.56
C VAL A 452 8.10 -16.50 12.14
N ILE A 453 7.49 -15.33 11.93
CA ILE A 453 7.93 -14.04 12.48
C ILE A 453 6.87 -13.58 13.49
N CYS A 454 7.28 -13.17 14.70
CA CYS A 454 6.37 -12.66 15.73
C CYS A 454 6.73 -11.24 16.16
N GLY A 455 5.76 -10.34 16.05
CA GLY A 455 5.88 -8.89 16.20
C GLY A 455 6.18 -8.22 14.86
N THR A 456 5.49 -7.12 14.56
CA THR A 456 5.61 -6.33 13.32
C THR A 456 6.36 -5.01 13.54
N GLY A 457 7.27 -4.99 14.53
CA GLY A 457 8.20 -3.87 14.74
C GLY A 457 9.09 -3.62 13.51
N LEU A 458 9.83 -2.51 13.51
CA LEU A 458 10.54 -2.08 12.31
C LEU A 458 11.54 -3.14 11.80
N GLN A 459 12.30 -3.79 12.69
CA GLN A 459 13.27 -4.82 12.29
C GLN A 459 12.61 -6.09 11.72
N GLN A 460 11.52 -6.56 12.33
CA GLN A 460 10.77 -7.74 11.86
C GLN A 460 10.13 -7.47 10.51
N SER A 461 9.62 -6.25 10.30
CA SER A 461 9.03 -5.80 9.04
C SER A 461 10.06 -5.60 7.93
N LEU A 462 11.28 -5.12 8.26
CA LEU A 462 12.40 -5.09 7.33
C LEU A 462 12.91 -6.50 6.99
N LEU A 463 12.90 -7.45 7.93
CA LEU A 463 13.19 -8.85 7.62
C LEU A 463 12.14 -9.43 6.66
N ALA A 464 10.86 -9.16 6.92
CA ALA A 464 9.76 -9.56 6.05
C ALA A 464 9.89 -8.95 4.65
N LEU A 465 10.30 -7.67 4.55
CA LEU A 465 10.63 -7.02 3.27
C LEU A 465 11.76 -7.77 2.55
N ALA A 466 12.88 -8.06 3.22
CA ALA A 466 14.01 -8.77 2.62
C ALA A 466 13.67 -10.18 2.14
N LEU A 467 12.74 -10.87 2.84
CA LEU A 467 12.26 -12.20 2.48
C LEU A 467 11.12 -12.20 1.45
N SER A 468 10.52 -11.04 1.14
CA SER A 468 9.33 -10.93 0.28
C SER A 468 9.48 -11.53 -1.13
N ARG A 469 10.72 -11.66 -1.63
CA ARG A 469 11.02 -12.26 -2.94
C ARG A 469 11.79 -13.58 -2.87
N SER A 470 11.92 -14.17 -1.68
CA SER A 470 12.66 -15.42 -1.45
C SER A 470 11.91 -16.69 -1.87
N GLY A 471 10.61 -16.61 -2.17
CA GLY A 471 9.74 -17.76 -2.45
C GLY A 471 9.39 -18.64 -1.23
N LYS A 472 9.93 -18.32 -0.04
CA LYS A 472 9.72 -19.05 1.22
C LYS A 472 8.28 -18.91 1.74
N GLN A 473 7.79 -19.94 2.44
CA GLN A 473 6.51 -19.88 3.16
C GLN A 473 6.69 -19.16 4.50
N ILE A 474 6.14 -17.96 4.62
CA ILE A 474 6.32 -17.05 5.77
C ILE A 474 4.97 -16.83 6.47
N LEU A 475 4.92 -17.05 7.78
CA LEU A 475 3.80 -16.68 8.64
C LEU A 475 4.23 -15.55 9.58
N HIS A 476 3.61 -14.39 9.46
CA HIS A 476 3.91 -13.21 10.25
C HIS A 476 2.74 -12.93 11.23
N LEU A 477 3.07 -12.93 12.51
CA LEU A 477 2.14 -12.85 13.63
C LEU A 477 2.39 -11.55 14.40
N ASP A 478 1.34 -10.92 14.93
CA ASP A 478 1.48 -9.87 15.95
C ASP A 478 0.45 -10.09 17.08
N PRO A 479 0.84 -10.02 18.37
CA PRO A 479 -0.12 -10.00 19.48
C PRO A 479 -1.02 -8.76 19.48
N ASN A 480 -0.62 -7.65 18.87
CA ASN A 480 -1.40 -6.41 18.79
C ASN A 480 -2.39 -6.45 17.62
N GLU A 481 -3.45 -5.64 17.70
CA GLU A 481 -4.43 -5.45 16.61
C GLU A 481 -3.96 -4.44 15.54
N TYR A 482 -2.76 -3.87 15.71
CA TYR A 482 -2.14 -2.86 14.85
C TYR A 482 -0.69 -3.24 14.48
N TYR A 483 -0.17 -2.62 13.42
CA TYR A 483 1.21 -2.81 12.95
C TYR A 483 2.22 -1.89 13.65
N GLY A 484 3.51 -2.26 13.61
CA GLY A 484 4.63 -1.41 14.01
C GLY A 484 5.14 -1.63 15.43
N GLY A 485 4.44 -2.42 16.25
CA GLY A 485 4.89 -2.78 17.60
C GLY A 485 5.21 -1.55 18.47
N ASN A 486 6.47 -1.39 18.87
CA ASN A 486 6.93 -0.26 19.68
C ASN A 486 7.05 1.05 18.88
N GLU A 487 7.11 0.96 17.56
CA GLU A 487 7.18 2.09 16.62
C GLU A 487 5.82 2.39 15.96
N ALA A 488 4.72 1.86 16.49
CA ALA A 488 3.38 2.05 15.97
C ALA A 488 2.94 3.54 15.98
N ALA A 489 2.01 3.87 15.08
CA ALA A 489 1.31 5.15 15.09
C ALA A 489 -0.20 4.89 15.26
N LEU A 490 -0.84 5.66 16.14
CA LEU A 490 -2.19 5.37 16.64
C LEU A 490 -3.14 6.55 16.38
N THR A 491 -4.38 6.28 16.02
CA THR A 491 -5.45 7.29 16.06
C THR A 491 -5.79 7.67 17.51
N LEU A 492 -6.47 8.79 17.74
CA LEU A 492 -6.78 9.27 19.12
C LEU A 492 -7.46 8.20 19.99
N GLN A 493 -8.43 7.48 19.43
CA GLN A 493 -9.18 6.42 20.11
C GLN A 493 -8.31 5.18 20.39
N GLU A 494 -7.40 4.83 19.49
CA GLU A 494 -6.45 3.72 19.71
C GLU A 494 -5.42 4.08 20.77
N ALA A 495 -4.91 5.32 20.76
CA ALA A 495 -4.00 5.83 21.79
C ALA A 495 -4.65 5.87 23.20
N GLU A 496 -5.93 6.26 23.27
CA GLU A 496 -6.71 6.22 24.51
C GLU A 496 -6.95 4.78 25.00
N ALA A 497 -7.38 3.89 24.11
CA ALA A 497 -7.59 2.48 24.44
C ALA A 497 -6.28 1.78 24.88
N TRP A 498 -5.16 2.10 24.22
CA TRP A 498 -3.82 1.62 24.54
C TRP A 498 -3.36 2.11 25.92
N ALA A 499 -3.52 3.41 26.22
CA ALA A 499 -3.19 3.95 27.54
C ALA A 499 -4.06 3.34 28.65
N GLU A 500 -5.37 3.20 28.44
CA GLU A 500 -6.26 2.49 29.36
C GLU A 500 -5.87 1.02 29.55
N GLN A 501 -5.47 0.33 28.48
CA GLN A 501 -5.06 -1.08 28.56
C GLN A 501 -3.79 -1.23 29.41
N LEU A 502 -2.80 -0.36 29.24
CA LEU A 502 -1.58 -0.34 30.07
C LEU A 502 -1.88 -0.01 31.54
N GLN A 503 -2.85 0.85 31.84
CA GLN A 503 -3.30 1.12 33.22
C GLN A 503 -4.03 -0.08 33.84
N LYS A 504 -4.80 -0.84 33.03
CA LYS A 504 -5.56 -2.03 33.49
C LYS A 504 -4.68 -3.27 33.65
N GLN A 505 -3.52 -3.33 32.99
CA GLN A 505 -2.56 -4.43 33.14
C GLN A 505 -1.91 -4.38 34.53
N GLN A 506 -2.28 -5.33 35.40
CA GLN A 506 -1.53 -5.60 36.62
C GLN A 506 -0.08 -6.02 36.25
N PRO A 507 0.92 -5.71 37.10
CA PRO A 507 2.34 -5.98 36.82
C PRO A 507 2.68 -7.48 36.92
N ALA A 508 2.18 -8.26 35.97
CA ALA A 508 2.43 -9.70 35.82
C ALA A 508 3.73 -9.98 35.03
N ALA A 509 4.22 -9.01 34.26
CA ALA A 509 5.52 -9.05 33.59
C ALA A 509 6.58 -8.36 34.46
N LYS A 510 7.80 -8.93 34.52
CA LYS A 510 8.97 -8.26 35.08
C LYS A 510 9.39 -7.10 34.16
N ALA A 511 8.89 -5.91 34.49
CA ALA A 511 9.07 -4.64 33.79
C ALA A 511 8.55 -4.60 32.33
N PRO A 512 7.42 -3.93 32.05
CA PRO A 512 6.95 -3.75 30.68
C PRO A 512 7.80 -2.71 29.91
N VAL A 513 7.83 -2.86 28.58
CA VAL A 513 8.44 -1.88 27.65
C VAL A 513 7.80 -0.51 27.85
N PHE A 514 6.46 -0.44 27.81
CA PHE A 514 5.70 0.77 28.07
C PHE A 514 5.13 0.79 29.49
N SER A 515 5.23 1.93 30.17
CA SER A 515 4.66 2.18 31.50
C SER A 515 4.09 3.60 31.62
N SER A 516 3.42 3.88 32.72
CA SER A 516 3.02 5.24 33.11
C SER A 516 2.14 5.96 32.06
N ALA A 517 1.42 5.19 31.24
CA ALA A 517 0.65 5.71 30.12
C ALA A 517 -0.62 6.44 30.57
N SER A 518 -0.89 7.61 30.01
CA SER A 518 -2.12 8.38 30.25
C SER A 518 -2.46 9.27 29.06
N ALA A 519 -3.74 9.37 28.73
CA ALA A 519 -4.27 10.25 27.68
C ALA A 519 -5.26 11.25 28.29
N SER A 520 -5.24 12.50 27.83
CA SER A 520 -6.13 13.56 28.30
C SER A 520 -6.50 14.53 27.19
N ARG A 521 -7.80 14.80 27.03
CA ARG A 521 -8.35 15.86 26.17
C ARG A 521 -8.54 17.13 26.99
N GLN A 522 -8.15 18.29 26.46
CA GLN A 522 -8.48 19.59 27.05
C GLN A 522 -9.74 20.16 26.40
N ALA A 523 -10.53 20.91 27.18
CA ALA A 523 -11.82 21.43 26.73
C ALA A 523 -11.69 22.80 26.03
N GLU A 524 -12.29 22.90 24.84
CA GLU A 524 -12.70 24.13 24.13
C GLU A 524 -11.73 25.33 24.08
N ALA A 525 -10.47 25.10 23.67
CA ALA A 525 -9.51 26.18 23.39
C ALA A 525 -9.40 26.54 21.88
N GLY A 526 -10.47 27.13 21.33
CA GLY A 526 -10.48 27.82 20.02
C GLY A 526 -10.48 26.95 18.75
N SER A 527 -9.88 25.75 18.78
CA SER A 527 -9.91 24.77 17.69
C SER A 527 -10.13 23.37 18.28
N PRO A 528 -11.33 22.76 18.13
CA PRO A 528 -11.62 21.45 18.70
C PRO A 528 -10.81 20.34 18.00
N LEU A 529 -10.63 19.22 18.70
CA LEU A 529 -10.11 18.00 18.09
C LEU A 529 -11.06 17.53 16.97
N SER A 530 -10.47 17.09 15.86
CA SER A 530 -11.19 16.45 14.76
C SER A 530 -11.58 15.00 15.11
N PHE A 531 -12.19 14.29 14.17
CA PHE A 531 -12.50 12.87 14.31
C PHE A 531 -11.22 12.03 14.46
N SER A 532 -11.28 10.92 15.21
CA SER A 532 -10.11 10.12 15.61
C SER A 532 -9.16 9.77 14.46
N ARG A 533 -9.69 9.37 13.30
CA ARG A 533 -8.93 8.96 12.11
C ARG A 533 -8.23 10.11 11.37
N ALA A 534 -8.40 11.36 11.79
CA ALA A 534 -7.64 12.50 11.27
C ALA A 534 -6.24 12.62 11.92
N TYR A 535 -5.89 11.68 12.81
CA TYR A 535 -4.64 11.67 13.56
C TYR A 535 -3.93 10.32 13.42
N SER A 536 -2.60 10.36 13.39
CA SER A 536 -1.72 9.19 13.39
C SER A 536 -0.51 9.50 14.28
N LEU A 537 -0.68 9.32 15.60
CA LEU A 537 0.30 9.75 16.60
C LEU A 537 1.36 8.67 16.81
N ALA A 538 2.62 8.96 16.47
CA ALA A 538 3.72 8.01 16.59
C ALA A 538 4.15 7.75 18.05
N LEU A 539 4.32 6.49 18.44
CA LEU A 539 4.85 6.11 19.76
C LEU A 539 6.38 6.26 19.88
N ALA A 540 7.09 6.27 18.76
CA ALA A 540 8.54 6.43 18.72
C ALA A 540 8.96 7.22 17.46
N PRO A 541 8.69 8.53 17.38
CA PRO A 541 9.18 9.36 16.29
C PRO A 541 10.71 9.49 16.34
N PHE A 542 11.35 9.24 15.21
CA PHE A 542 12.77 9.45 14.97
C PHE A 542 12.98 10.06 13.58
N ILE A 543 14.05 10.84 13.41
CA ILE A 543 14.44 11.37 12.09
C ILE A 543 15.40 10.42 11.37
N ILE A 544 15.39 10.42 10.03
CA ILE A 544 16.32 9.61 9.23
C ILE A 544 17.24 10.54 8.45
N HIS A 545 18.52 10.60 8.81
CA HIS A 545 19.52 11.36 8.05
C HIS A 545 19.60 10.87 6.60
N THR A 546 19.72 11.79 5.64
CA THR A 546 19.59 11.45 4.21
C THR A 546 20.64 10.44 3.71
N ARG A 547 21.83 10.39 4.33
CA ARG A 547 22.86 9.37 4.04
C ARG A 547 22.63 8.01 4.72
N SER A 548 21.49 7.76 5.34
CA SER A 548 21.20 6.46 5.97
C SER A 548 21.16 5.32 4.97
N THR A 549 21.81 4.22 5.35
CA THR A 549 21.80 2.98 4.59
C THR A 549 20.39 2.41 4.47
N LEU A 550 19.50 2.64 5.45
CA LEU A 550 18.07 2.32 5.36
C LEU A 550 17.43 2.95 4.10
N LEU A 551 17.67 4.22 3.82
CA LEU A 551 17.09 4.89 2.65
C LEU A 551 17.62 4.27 1.35
N SER A 552 18.90 3.91 1.31
CA SER A 552 19.46 3.19 0.16
C SER A 552 18.87 1.79 -0.02
N GLN A 553 18.60 1.06 1.08
CA GLN A 553 17.96 -0.25 1.08
C GLN A 553 16.48 -0.19 0.67
N LEU A 554 15.75 0.86 1.07
CA LEU A 554 14.36 1.10 0.62
C LEU A 554 14.30 1.47 -0.86
N VAL A 555 15.35 2.08 -1.42
CA VAL A 555 15.49 2.33 -2.86
C VAL A 555 15.81 1.02 -3.61
N SER A 556 16.79 0.22 -3.15
CA SER A 556 17.19 -1.02 -3.81
C SER A 556 16.13 -2.13 -3.73
N SER A 557 15.34 -2.18 -2.66
CA SER A 557 14.18 -3.07 -2.51
C SER A 557 12.92 -2.55 -3.20
N ARG A 558 13.00 -1.40 -3.88
CA ARG A 558 11.86 -0.68 -4.51
C ARG A 558 10.71 -0.30 -3.55
N ALA A 559 10.86 -0.52 -2.23
CA ALA A 559 9.88 -0.19 -1.20
C ALA A 559 9.54 1.32 -1.16
N TYR A 560 10.48 2.18 -1.54
CA TYR A 560 10.29 3.63 -1.66
C TYR A 560 9.07 4.04 -2.51
N ARG A 561 8.57 3.18 -3.43
CA ARG A 561 7.39 3.46 -4.26
C ARG A 561 6.08 3.59 -3.46
N GLN A 562 6.07 3.11 -2.21
CA GLN A 562 4.92 3.16 -1.31
C GLN A 562 5.14 4.13 -0.13
N LEU A 563 6.29 4.81 -0.06
CA LEU A 563 6.67 5.70 1.04
C LEU A 563 6.79 7.15 0.56
N GLU A 564 6.28 8.08 1.37
CA GLU A 564 6.48 9.51 1.17
C GLU A 564 7.37 10.07 2.29
N PHE A 565 8.45 10.77 1.92
CA PHE A 565 9.42 11.34 2.84
C PHE A 565 9.37 12.86 2.79
N LEU A 566 9.31 13.49 3.95
CA LEU A 566 9.22 14.95 4.11
C LEU A 566 10.54 15.48 4.69
N ALA A 567 10.90 16.72 4.37
CA ALA A 567 12.13 17.34 4.86
C ALA A 567 12.03 17.69 6.35
N VAL A 568 13.10 17.41 7.10
CA VAL A 568 13.32 17.92 8.47
C VAL A 568 14.07 19.25 8.36
N GLY A 569 13.49 20.31 8.91
CA GLY A 569 13.98 21.68 8.84
C GLY A 569 15.09 22.00 9.83
N ALA A 570 15.16 23.27 10.24
CA ALA A 570 16.19 23.74 11.15
C ALA A 570 16.09 23.04 12.51
N PHE A 571 17.25 22.71 13.06
CA PHE A 571 17.36 22.39 14.48
C PHE A 571 17.42 23.72 15.22
N HIS A 572 16.75 23.82 16.36
CA HIS A 572 16.67 25.01 17.19
C HIS A 572 17.16 24.71 18.60
N VAL A 573 17.71 25.70 19.29
CA VAL A 573 17.97 25.64 20.73
C VAL A 573 17.06 26.63 21.43
N TYR A 574 16.36 26.14 22.45
CA TYR A 574 15.60 26.96 23.38
C TYR A 574 16.54 27.65 24.37
N ARG A 575 16.35 28.96 24.56
CA ARG A 575 16.96 29.74 25.63
C ARG A 575 15.84 30.23 26.57
N PRO A 576 15.98 30.08 27.90
CA PRO A 576 15.07 30.70 28.85
C PRO A 576 15.15 32.23 28.75
N GLY A 577 14.13 32.92 29.27
CA GLY A 577 14.15 34.37 29.34
C GLY A 577 15.03 34.86 30.49
N ASP A 578 16.07 35.63 30.16
CA ASP A 578 16.96 36.27 31.12
C ASP A 578 16.56 37.74 31.34
N ASP A 579 17.08 38.37 32.42
CA ASP A 579 16.93 39.81 32.66
C ASP A 579 17.38 40.66 31.45
N SER A 580 18.36 40.18 30.68
CA SER A 580 18.84 40.82 29.44
C SER A 580 17.95 40.63 28.22
N SER A 581 17.03 39.65 28.20
CA SER A 581 16.04 39.45 27.13
C SER A 581 14.64 39.98 27.50
N GLY A 582 14.53 40.71 28.63
CA GLY A 582 13.24 41.18 29.15
C GLY A 582 12.36 40.05 29.70
N GLY A 583 12.95 38.91 30.08
CA GLY A 583 12.25 37.75 30.62
C GLY A 583 11.49 36.91 29.58
N VAL A 584 11.58 37.23 28.28
CA VAL A 584 10.92 36.45 27.21
C VAL A 584 11.84 35.31 26.76
N PRO A 585 11.38 34.05 26.72
CA PRO A 585 12.15 32.92 26.19
C PRO A 585 12.25 32.96 24.66
N LEU A 586 13.34 32.41 24.12
CA LEU A 586 13.68 32.53 22.69
C LEU A 586 14.06 31.18 22.08
N LEU A 587 13.56 30.91 20.87
CA LEU A 587 14.09 29.87 19.99
C LEU A 587 15.14 30.46 19.05
N THR A 588 16.28 29.81 18.92
CA THR A 588 17.35 30.22 17.98
C THR A 588 17.73 29.05 17.08
N PRO A 589 17.71 29.20 15.74
CA PRO A 589 18.13 28.15 14.82
C PRO A 589 19.63 27.88 14.93
N ILE A 590 20.02 26.61 14.86
CA ILE A 590 21.41 26.17 14.79
C ILE A 590 21.92 26.40 13.35
N PRO A 591 22.96 27.23 13.15
CA PRO A 591 23.50 27.48 11.81
C PRO A 591 24.24 26.24 11.32
N SER A 592 23.59 25.50 10.43
CA SER A 592 24.00 24.14 10.06
C SER A 592 24.87 24.10 8.78
N THR A 593 24.71 25.07 7.87
CA THR A 593 25.62 25.29 6.73
C THR A 593 26.79 26.21 7.08
N ARG A 594 27.90 26.08 6.34
CA ARG A 594 29.02 27.03 6.41
C ARG A 594 28.53 28.46 6.17
N GLU A 595 27.66 28.64 5.18
CA GLU A 595 27.09 29.91 4.75
C GLU A 595 26.25 30.54 5.88
N ALA A 596 25.41 29.76 6.55
CA ALA A 596 24.64 30.21 7.72
C ALA A 596 25.55 30.61 8.90
N ILE A 597 26.60 29.83 9.17
CA ILE A 597 27.61 30.19 10.17
C ILE A 597 28.28 31.52 9.79
N PHE A 598 28.64 31.72 8.51
CA PHE A 598 29.23 32.96 8.03
C PHE A 598 28.27 34.16 8.04
N ALA A 599 26.99 33.97 7.77
CA ALA A 599 25.95 35.00 7.80
C ALA A 599 25.54 35.39 9.24
N SER A 600 25.59 34.46 10.20
CA SER A 600 25.17 34.70 11.58
C SER A 600 25.99 35.82 12.24
N THR A 601 25.29 36.84 12.72
CA THR A 601 25.80 37.94 13.54
C THR A 601 25.79 37.62 15.04
N ALA A 602 25.08 36.56 15.45
CA ALA A 602 24.98 36.14 16.85
C ALA A 602 26.27 35.50 17.39
N ILE A 603 27.16 35.02 16.51
CA ILE A 603 28.43 34.37 16.89
C ILE A 603 29.60 35.31 16.59
N GLU A 604 30.37 35.65 17.62
CA GLU A 604 31.55 36.51 17.49
C GLU A 604 32.61 35.95 16.51
N PRO A 605 33.41 36.80 15.85
CA PRO A 605 34.40 36.36 14.85
C PRO A 605 35.47 35.39 15.34
N ARG A 606 35.77 35.34 16.65
CA ARG A 606 36.78 34.44 17.23
C ARG A 606 36.19 33.05 17.52
N PRO A 607 35.10 32.88 18.30
CA PRO A 607 34.38 31.61 18.42
C PRO A 607 34.03 30.99 17.07
N LYS A 608 33.55 31.79 16.12
CA LYS A 608 33.22 31.40 14.74
C LYS A 608 34.39 30.75 13.97
N ARG A 609 35.64 31.18 14.21
CA ARG A 609 36.84 30.53 13.64
C ARG A 609 37.16 29.19 14.29
N ALA A 610 36.91 29.06 15.60
CA ALA A 610 37.09 27.81 16.33
C ALA A 610 36.04 26.77 15.91
N LEU A 611 34.76 27.17 15.80
CA LEU A 611 33.69 26.37 15.22
C LEU A 611 34.05 25.88 13.81
N MET A 612 34.45 26.79 12.92
CA MET A 612 34.88 26.42 11.56
C MET A 612 36.19 25.61 11.51
N LYS A 613 36.97 25.53 12.60
CA LYS A 613 38.11 24.57 12.72
C LYS A 613 37.58 23.19 13.11
N PHE A 614 36.66 23.12 14.08
CA PHE A 614 36.02 21.89 14.52
C PHE A 614 35.22 21.21 13.39
N LEU A 615 34.32 21.91 12.71
CA LEU A 615 33.49 21.32 11.64
C LEU A 615 34.33 20.76 10.47
N ARG A 616 35.48 21.38 10.16
CA ARG A 616 36.44 20.86 9.17
C ARG A 616 37.21 19.64 9.66
N PHE A 617 37.43 19.51 10.97
CA PHE A 617 38.01 18.31 11.57
C PHE A 617 37.01 17.15 11.57
N VAL A 618 35.73 17.39 11.88
CA VAL A 618 34.69 16.34 11.87
C VAL A 618 34.58 15.67 10.48
N LEU A 619 34.57 16.45 9.40
CA LEU A 619 34.50 15.94 8.02
C LEU A 619 35.75 15.17 7.53
N ASP A 620 36.80 15.09 8.36
CA ASP A 620 38.08 14.42 8.07
C ASP A 620 38.54 13.57 9.27
N HIS A 621 37.66 13.31 10.26
CA HIS A 621 38.08 12.77 11.57
C HIS A 621 38.59 11.32 11.50
N ASP A 622 38.16 10.58 10.47
CA ASP A 622 38.62 9.24 10.15
C ASP A 622 39.96 9.18 9.39
N ALA A 623 40.50 10.31 8.92
CA ALA A 623 41.83 10.32 8.33
C ALA A 623 42.88 9.96 9.40
N PRO A 624 43.89 9.12 9.10
CA PRO A 624 44.86 8.65 10.10
C PRO A 624 45.54 9.75 10.92
N ALA A 625 45.82 10.91 10.28
CA ALA A 625 46.45 12.07 10.93
C ALA A 625 45.51 12.89 11.84
N GLN A 626 44.20 12.65 11.78
CA GLN A 626 43.20 13.23 12.70
C GLN A 626 42.82 12.23 13.80
N GLN A 627 42.76 10.93 13.47
CA GLN A 627 42.48 9.85 14.41
C GLN A 627 43.40 9.87 15.65
N GLU A 628 44.70 10.13 15.46
CA GLU A 628 45.68 10.28 16.56
C GLU A 628 45.29 11.34 17.62
N LYS A 629 44.44 12.32 17.28
CA LYS A 629 44.04 13.41 18.19
C LYS A 629 42.85 13.08 19.07
N TRP A 630 42.02 12.11 18.69
CA TRP A 630 40.75 11.83 19.37
C TRP A 630 40.63 10.39 19.84
N GLN A 631 41.30 9.42 19.21
CA GLN A 631 41.22 8.00 19.62
C GLN A 631 41.67 7.75 21.06
N SER A 632 42.68 8.48 21.56
CA SER A 632 43.13 8.39 22.96
C SER A 632 42.14 8.99 23.97
N ARG A 633 41.10 9.68 23.48
CA ARG A 633 40.02 10.34 24.22
C ARG A 633 38.64 9.88 23.73
N ALA A 634 38.55 8.71 23.09
CA ALA A 634 37.34 8.23 22.42
C ALA A 634 36.13 8.10 23.37
N ASP A 635 36.41 7.74 24.62
CA ASP A 635 35.44 7.51 25.70
C ASP A 635 35.36 8.71 26.68
N ASP A 636 36.04 9.83 26.39
CA ASP A 636 35.82 11.09 27.11
C ASP A 636 34.45 11.68 26.73
N PRO A 637 33.80 12.47 27.61
CA PRO A 637 32.63 13.26 27.22
C PRO A 637 32.98 14.28 26.13
N LEU A 638 32.18 14.32 25.05
CA LEU A 638 32.40 15.23 23.92
C LEU A 638 32.51 16.70 24.36
N ALA A 639 31.72 17.12 25.35
CA ALA A 639 31.74 18.47 25.89
C ALA A 639 33.14 18.90 26.37
N ALA A 640 33.86 18.01 27.06
CA ALA A 640 35.21 18.28 27.55
C ALA A 640 36.23 18.35 26.40
N PHE A 641 36.14 17.43 25.43
CA PHE A 641 36.99 17.43 24.24
C PHE A 641 36.85 18.72 23.40
N LEU A 642 35.62 19.24 23.24
CA LEU A 642 35.36 20.51 22.54
C LEU A 642 35.98 21.73 23.25
N GLU A 643 35.99 21.73 24.58
CA GLU A 643 36.65 22.76 25.41
C GLU A 643 38.17 22.63 25.38
N ASP A 644 38.71 21.41 25.42
CA ASP A 644 40.14 21.14 25.48
C ASP A 644 40.85 21.36 24.14
N GLU A 645 40.41 20.72 23.06
CA GLU A 645 41.13 20.71 21.78
C GLU A 645 40.74 21.86 20.84
N PHE A 646 39.48 22.29 20.93
CA PHE A 646 38.90 23.30 20.03
C PHE A 646 38.66 24.64 20.71
N LYS A 647 38.71 24.71 22.05
CA LYS A 647 38.50 25.94 22.83
C LYS A 647 37.16 26.61 22.49
N LEU A 648 36.12 25.80 22.28
CA LEU A 648 34.75 26.29 22.13
C LEU A 648 34.20 26.73 23.48
N ASP A 649 33.50 27.87 23.51
CA ASP A 649 32.77 28.36 24.68
C ASP A 649 31.52 27.51 24.98
N ALA A 650 30.92 27.73 26.16
CA ALA A 650 29.76 26.97 26.60
C ALA A 650 28.56 27.06 25.63
N GLU A 651 28.34 28.21 25.00
CA GLU A 651 27.24 28.42 24.07
C GLU A 651 27.44 27.60 22.78
N LEU A 652 28.61 27.66 22.16
CA LEU A 652 28.94 26.83 21.00
C LEU A 652 28.95 25.33 21.32
N ARG A 653 29.39 24.93 22.52
CA ARG A 653 29.31 23.52 22.95
C ARG A 653 27.86 23.05 23.00
N THR A 654 26.95 23.85 23.55
CA THR A 654 25.51 23.55 23.58
C THR A 654 24.92 23.40 22.17
N LEU A 655 25.28 24.28 21.22
CA LEU A 655 24.83 24.16 19.82
C LEU A 655 25.33 22.85 19.16
N ILE A 656 26.58 22.45 19.43
CA ILE A 656 27.15 21.22 18.86
C ILE A 656 26.54 19.97 19.52
N LEU A 657 26.36 19.95 20.84
CA LEU A 657 25.73 18.84 21.54
C LEU A 657 24.28 18.63 21.10
N ALA A 658 23.53 19.72 20.85
CA ALA A 658 22.17 19.65 20.33
C ALA A 658 22.06 18.97 18.94
N LEU A 659 23.12 18.97 18.13
CA LEU A 659 23.14 18.23 16.85
C LEU A 659 23.24 16.70 17.04
N THR A 660 23.74 16.24 18.19
CA THR A 660 23.89 14.80 18.49
C THR A 660 22.59 14.12 18.91
N LEU A 661 21.60 14.91 19.37
CA LEU A 661 20.33 14.43 19.95
C LEU A 661 20.49 13.48 21.15
N SER A 662 21.64 13.53 21.84
CA SER A 662 21.95 12.73 23.01
C SER A 662 21.06 13.09 24.20
N LEU A 663 20.36 12.08 24.75
CA LEU A 663 19.35 12.20 25.81
C LEU A 663 19.92 12.39 27.22
N ASP A 664 21.14 11.91 27.47
CA ASP A 664 21.85 12.10 28.75
C ASP A 664 22.70 13.37 28.78
N GLY A 665 22.99 13.97 27.61
CA GLY A 665 23.93 15.08 27.47
C GLY A 665 25.40 14.69 27.69
N ALA A 666 25.69 13.39 27.81
CA ALA A 666 26.98 12.83 28.21
C ALA A 666 27.66 12.01 27.09
N ILE A 667 27.25 12.22 25.83
CA ILE A 667 27.77 11.50 24.66
C ILE A 667 29.31 11.51 24.59
N GLU A 668 29.87 10.33 24.36
CA GLU A 668 31.31 10.09 24.23
C GLU A 668 31.83 10.64 22.90
N VAL A 669 33.11 11.04 22.84
CA VAL A 669 33.73 11.65 21.65
C VAL A 669 33.52 10.79 20.39
N ARG A 670 33.70 9.47 20.48
CA ARG A 670 33.59 8.57 19.32
C ARG A 670 32.20 8.64 18.67
N ASP A 671 31.13 8.56 19.46
CA ASP A 671 29.76 8.48 18.95
C ASP A 671 29.24 9.88 18.57
N GLY A 672 29.68 10.91 19.30
CA GLY A 672 29.39 12.29 18.98
C GLY A 672 30.01 12.76 17.66
N LEU A 673 31.25 12.36 17.35
CA LEU A 673 31.86 12.68 16.04
C LEU A 673 31.09 12.04 14.88
N VAL A 674 30.72 10.77 15.00
CA VAL A 674 29.90 10.06 13.99
C VAL A 674 28.54 10.73 13.81
N ALA A 675 27.85 11.10 14.90
CA ALA A 675 26.55 11.78 14.82
C ALA A 675 26.63 13.14 14.11
N ILE A 676 27.64 13.95 14.44
CA ILE A 676 27.83 15.29 13.84
C ILE A 676 28.27 15.15 12.38
N GLU A 677 29.21 14.25 12.06
CA GLU A 677 29.64 14.00 10.68
C GLU A 677 28.46 13.55 9.81
N ARG A 678 27.63 12.63 10.33
CA ARG A 678 26.43 12.15 9.66
C ARG A 678 25.44 13.28 9.38
N HIS A 679 25.23 14.20 10.33
CA HIS A 679 24.39 15.37 10.10
C HIS A 679 24.96 16.27 9.00
N LEU A 680 26.25 16.63 9.08
CA LEU A 680 26.89 17.54 8.12
C LEU A 680 26.96 16.96 6.71
N THR A 681 27.30 15.68 6.56
CA THR A 681 27.43 15.01 5.26
C THR A 681 26.09 14.69 4.60
N SER A 682 25.01 14.63 5.38
CA SER A 682 23.63 14.46 4.88
C SER A 682 23.00 15.75 4.37
N MET A 683 23.59 16.89 4.68
CA MET A 683 23.09 18.20 4.27
C MET A 683 23.10 18.38 2.77
N GLY A 684 21.98 18.82 2.18
CA GLY A 684 21.91 19.12 0.76
C GLY A 684 21.73 17.91 -0.16
N MET A 685 21.75 16.68 0.35
CA MET A 685 21.87 15.46 -0.48
C MET A 685 20.62 15.18 -1.34
N PHE A 686 19.42 15.38 -0.79
CA PHE A 686 18.14 15.26 -1.51
C PHE A 686 17.50 16.61 -1.87
N GLY A 687 18.16 17.72 -1.58
CA GLY A 687 17.66 19.07 -1.81
C GLY A 687 18.30 20.07 -0.84
N PRO A 688 18.31 21.37 -1.18
CA PRO A 688 18.94 22.39 -0.34
C PRO A 688 18.18 22.59 0.98
N GLY A 689 18.91 22.92 2.04
CA GLY A 689 18.32 23.35 3.31
C GLY A 689 17.88 22.23 4.28
N PHE A 690 18.19 20.95 4.06
CA PHE A 690 17.93 19.91 5.07
C PHE A 690 18.98 18.80 5.08
N ALA A 691 19.07 18.10 6.22
CA ALA A 691 20.01 16.99 6.47
C ALA A 691 19.31 15.67 6.89
N ALA A 692 18.01 15.70 7.18
CA ALA A 692 17.24 14.52 7.52
C ALA A 692 15.83 14.58 6.91
N VAL A 693 15.18 13.42 6.85
CA VAL A 693 13.82 13.24 6.38
C VAL A 693 12.98 12.51 7.42
N TYR A 694 11.67 12.71 7.36
CA TYR A 694 10.67 12.01 8.17
C TYR A 694 9.70 11.26 7.26
N PRO A 695 9.41 9.96 7.50
CA PRO A 695 8.35 9.26 6.79
C PRO A 695 6.97 9.79 7.20
N LYS A 696 6.13 10.12 6.22
CA LYS A 696 4.76 10.58 6.44
C LYS A 696 3.89 9.49 7.09
N TRP A 697 2.80 9.90 7.74
CA TRP A 697 1.76 9.06 8.36
C TRP A 697 2.14 8.34 9.67
N GLY A 698 3.24 8.74 10.34
CA GLY A 698 3.64 8.19 11.63
C GLY A 698 5.08 7.66 11.71
N GLY A 699 5.94 7.99 10.74
CA GLY A 699 7.36 7.69 10.80
C GLY A 699 7.69 6.20 10.59
N GLY A 700 8.28 5.58 11.61
CA GLY A 700 8.74 4.18 11.55
C GLY A 700 7.61 3.17 11.27
N SER A 701 6.38 3.47 11.71
CA SER A 701 5.20 2.62 11.50
C SER A 701 4.91 2.38 10.02
N GLU A 702 5.06 3.39 9.16
CA GLU A 702 4.74 3.30 7.74
C GLU A 702 5.78 2.46 6.98
N ILE A 703 7.07 2.58 7.36
CA ILE A 703 8.13 1.70 6.85
C ILE A 703 7.85 0.24 7.25
N ALA A 704 7.40 0.01 8.48
CA ALA A 704 7.02 -1.32 8.95
C ALA A 704 5.82 -1.90 8.17
N GLN A 705 4.77 -1.10 7.97
CA GLN A 705 3.60 -1.50 7.17
C GLN A 705 3.94 -1.80 5.73
N VAL A 706 4.77 -0.99 5.06
CA VAL A 706 5.23 -1.24 3.69
C VAL A 706 6.07 -2.51 3.59
N GLY A 707 6.95 -2.78 4.58
CA GLY A 707 7.70 -4.02 4.64
C GLY A 707 6.81 -5.26 4.81
N CYS A 708 5.81 -5.16 5.70
CA CYS A 708 4.79 -6.19 5.87
C CYS A 708 3.96 -6.44 4.60
N ARG A 709 3.51 -5.36 3.93
CA ARG A 709 2.77 -5.43 2.67
C ARG A 709 3.59 -6.04 1.54
N ALA A 710 4.87 -5.71 1.44
CA ALA A 710 5.77 -6.33 0.46
C ALA A 710 5.86 -7.85 0.66
N CYS A 711 6.04 -8.31 1.90
CA CYS A 711 6.02 -9.73 2.26
C CYS A 711 4.68 -10.40 1.96
N ALA A 712 3.56 -9.74 2.27
CA ALA A 712 2.22 -10.22 1.94
C ALA A 712 2.07 -10.40 0.41
N VAL A 713 2.50 -9.43 -0.40
CA VAL A 713 2.57 -9.50 -1.88
C VAL A 713 3.57 -10.57 -2.37
N GLY A 714 4.57 -10.92 -1.56
CA GLY A 714 5.44 -12.08 -1.74
C GLY A 714 4.73 -13.43 -1.59
N GLY A 715 3.63 -13.47 -0.82
CA GLY A 715 2.92 -14.70 -0.46
C GLY A 715 2.96 -15.04 1.03
N GLY A 716 3.59 -14.20 1.87
CA GLY A 716 3.53 -14.34 3.32
C GLY A 716 2.12 -14.14 3.87
N VAL A 717 1.77 -14.88 4.92
CA VAL A 717 0.47 -14.84 5.59
C VAL A 717 0.57 -14.03 6.87
N TYR A 718 -0.45 -13.21 7.14
CA TYR A 718 -0.44 -12.24 8.24
C TYR A 718 -1.58 -12.49 9.22
N MET A 719 -1.29 -12.43 10.52
CA MET A 719 -2.29 -12.55 11.60
C MET A 719 -2.00 -11.57 12.73
N LEU A 720 -2.81 -10.50 12.81
CA LEU A 720 -2.85 -9.58 13.95
C LEU A 720 -3.71 -10.17 15.09
N GLY A 721 -3.61 -9.59 16.29
CA GLY A 721 -4.28 -10.06 17.51
C GLY A 721 -3.90 -11.49 17.94
N THR A 722 -2.85 -12.06 17.34
CA THR A 722 -2.45 -13.46 17.47
C THR A 722 -0.96 -13.55 17.80
N GLY A 723 -0.64 -13.56 19.09
CA GLY A 723 0.72 -13.78 19.57
C GLY A 723 1.12 -15.26 19.68
N VAL A 724 2.42 -15.51 19.90
CA VAL A 724 2.93 -16.83 20.27
C VAL A 724 2.70 -17.11 21.76
N LYS A 725 1.89 -18.14 22.06
CA LYS A 725 1.54 -18.57 23.42
C LYS A 725 2.64 -19.42 24.05
N SER A 726 3.10 -20.44 23.32
CA SER A 726 4.21 -21.32 23.73
C SER A 726 4.92 -21.92 22.52
N THR A 727 6.16 -22.33 22.73
CA THR A 727 7.03 -22.92 21.69
C THR A 727 7.64 -24.21 22.20
N ARG A 728 7.59 -25.27 21.39
CA ARG A 728 8.17 -26.58 21.68
C ARG A 728 9.17 -26.93 20.58
N PRO A 729 10.47 -27.12 20.88
CA PRO A 729 11.41 -27.64 19.89
C PRO A 729 11.00 -29.06 19.49
N LEU A 730 11.25 -29.40 18.23
CA LEU A 730 11.02 -30.72 17.65
C LEU A 730 12.37 -31.43 17.51
N GLN A 731 12.41 -32.72 17.83
CA GLN A 731 13.49 -33.58 17.34
C GLN A 731 13.32 -33.72 15.82
N ALA A 732 14.44 -33.77 15.08
CA ALA A 732 14.46 -33.69 13.62
C ALA A 732 13.46 -34.67 12.96
N ASP A 733 12.34 -34.09 12.51
CA ASP A 733 11.23 -34.76 11.84
C ASP A 733 11.50 -34.84 10.33
N GLU A 734 10.86 -35.76 9.60
CA GLU A 734 11.14 -35.97 8.16
C GLU A 734 10.87 -34.71 7.29
N ASP A 735 10.01 -33.79 7.76
CA ASP A 735 9.67 -32.51 7.11
C ASP A 735 10.74 -31.40 7.28
N GLY A 736 11.72 -31.60 8.17
CA GLY A 736 12.74 -30.60 8.53
C GLY A 736 12.26 -29.44 9.41
N ALA A 737 11.09 -29.56 10.07
CA ALA A 737 10.60 -28.58 11.02
C ALA A 737 11.37 -28.64 12.35
N GLN A 738 11.71 -27.48 12.93
CA GLN A 738 12.48 -27.35 14.18
C GLN A 738 11.61 -26.94 15.37
N PHE A 739 10.47 -26.27 15.14
CA PHE A 739 9.57 -25.81 16.20
C PHE A 739 8.10 -26.15 15.92
N GLU A 740 7.38 -26.51 16.98
CA GLU A 740 5.92 -26.42 17.07
C GLU A 740 5.58 -25.15 17.86
N VAL A 741 4.81 -24.26 17.24
CA VAL A 741 4.40 -22.96 17.79
C VAL A 741 2.90 -22.98 18.06
N ALA A 742 2.51 -22.81 19.32
CA ALA A 742 1.11 -22.66 19.70
C ALA A 742 0.70 -21.19 19.61
N LEU A 743 -0.37 -20.91 18.86
CA LEU A 743 -0.91 -19.58 18.67
C LEU A 743 -1.77 -19.16 19.88
N GLY A 744 -1.97 -17.85 20.05
CA GLY A 744 -2.83 -17.29 21.11
C GLY A 744 -4.32 -17.50 20.87
N THR A 745 -4.73 -17.64 19.61
CA THR A 745 -6.12 -17.71 19.16
C THR A 745 -6.53 -19.16 18.86
N GLY A 746 -7.20 -19.80 19.82
CA GLY A 746 -7.60 -21.22 19.77
C GLY A 746 -6.45 -22.19 20.07
N ASP A 747 -6.71 -23.50 19.99
CA ASP A 747 -5.69 -24.55 20.15
C ASP A 747 -4.91 -24.84 18.85
N VAL A 748 -4.75 -23.82 17.99
CA VAL A 748 -4.03 -23.93 16.73
C VAL A 748 -2.52 -24.00 16.99
N LYS A 749 -1.89 -25.01 16.39
CA LYS A 749 -0.44 -25.22 16.41
C LYS A 749 0.10 -25.26 14.98
N VAL A 750 1.25 -24.63 14.75
CA VAL A 750 1.92 -24.61 13.44
C VAL A 750 3.34 -25.15 13.57
N LYS A 751 3.81 -25.89 12.55
CA LYS A 751 5.21 -26.36 12.45
C LYS A 751 6.05 -25.31 11.70
N THR A 752 7.27 -25.03 12.13
CA THR A 752 8.18 -24.15 11.39
C THR A 752 9.65 -24.58 11.44
N ARG A 753 10.40 -24.25 10.39
CA ARG A 753 11.86 -24.44 10.31
C ARG A 753 12.65 -23.38 11.05
N MET A 754 12.17 -22.13 11.09
CA MET A 754 12.83 -21.05 11.83
C MET A 754 11.82 -20.14 12.51
N LEU A 755 12.15 -19.70 13.73
CA LEU A 755 11.29 -18.79 14.50
C LEU A 755 12.04 -17.49 14.80
N ILE A 756 11.49 -16.38 14.32
CA ILE A 756 11.95 -15.02 14.59
C ILE A 756 11.01 -14.37 15.60
N ARG A 757 11.55 -13.78 16.66
CA ARG A 757 10.76 -13.01 17.64
C ARG A 757 11.49 -11.73 18.01
N SER A 758 10.75 -10.69 18.39
CA SER A 758 11.32 -9.65 19.26
C SER A 758 11.77 -10.29 20.57
N ASP A 759 12.89 -9.82 21.13
CA ASP A 759 13.25 -10.18 22.49
C ASP A 759 12.10 -9.83 23.46
N ARG A 760 11.78 -10.76 24.36
CA ARG A 760 10.88 -10.49 25.48
C ARG A 760 11.75 -9.90 26.58
N ALA A 761 11.87 -8.57 26.56
CA ALA A 761 12.55 -7.80 27.60
C ALA A 761 12.01 -8.14 28.99
N THR A 762 12.59 -9.16 29.63
CA THR A 762 12.62 -9.27 31.08
C THR A 762 13.79 -8.39 31.51
N ALA A 763 13.48 -7.24 32.09
CA ALA A 763 14.47 -6.33 32.66
C ALA A 763 15.48 -7.12 33.50
N ALA A 764 16.75 -7.10 33.06
CA ALA A 764 17.84 -7.58 33.88
C ALA A 764 18.16 -6.47 34.89
N GLU A 765 18.03 -6.77 36.18
CA GLU A 765 18.13 -5.79 37.26
C GLU A 765 19.44 -4.96 37.14
N GLY A 766 19.32 -3.71 36.69
CA GLY A 766 20.38 -2.69 36.80
C GLY A 766 21.02 -2.12 35.53
N ARG A 767 20.52 -2.36 34.30
CA ARG A 767 21.09 -1.78 33.06
C ARG A 767 20.09 -1.26 32.00
N ASP A 768 18.83 -1.04 32.37
CA ASP A 768 17.81 -0.58 31.42
C ASP A 768 17.75 0.95 31.33
N THR A 769 17.82 1.49 30.11
CA THR A 769 17.54 2.90 29.84
C THR A 769 16.04 3.07 29.62
N ARG A 770 15.42 4.04 30.32
CA ARG A 770 14.01 4.40 30.16
C ARG A 770 13.90 5.88 29.84
N ILE A 771 13.01 6.24 28.92
CA ILE A 771 12.67 7.62 28.55
C ILE A 771 11.22 7.93 28.94
N ALA A 772 10.94 9.19 29.21
CA ALA A 772 9.59 9.73 29.33
C ALA A 772 9.25 10.51 28.05
N ARG A 773 8.04 10.29 27.54
CA ARG A 773 7.51 10.97 26.34
C ARG A 773 6.20 11.68 26.65
N LEU A 774 6.00 12.83 26.01
CA LEU A 774 4.75 13.59 25.96
C LEU A 774 4.46 13.96 24.51
N VAL A 775 3.32 13.50 23.99
CA VAL A 775 2.76 13.91 22.70
C VAL A 775 1.68 14.94 22.96
N ALA A 776 1.82 16.14 22.41
CA ALA A 776 0.87 17.25 22.59
C ALA A 776 0.35 17.73 21.22
N VAL A 777 -0.97 17.71 21.01
CA VAL A 777 -1.61 18.32 19.84
C VAL A 777 -1.90 19.78 20.16
N ILE A 778 -1.42 20.70 19.33
CA ILE A 778 -1.54 22.15 19.52
C ILE A 778 -2.61 22.73 18.61
N ASN A 779 -3.38 23.69 19.11
CA ASN A 779 -4.45 24.41 18.40
C ASN A 779 -3.97 25.37 17.28
N SER A 780 -2.77 25.18 16.74
CA SER A 780 -2.12 26.08 15.78
C SER A 780 -1.23 25.31 14.79
N PRO A 781 -1.08 25.76 13.52
CA PRO A 781 -0.19 25.16 12.54
C PRO A 781 1.31 25.50 12.73
N LEU A 782 1.65 26.39 13.68
CA LEU A 782 3.03 26.79 14.03
C LEU A 782 3.94 27.10 12.81
N ALA A 783 3.37 27.73 11.78
CA ALA A 783 3.93 27.78 10.42
C ALA A 783 5.38 28.30 10.32
N TYR A 784 5.80 29.20 11.19
CA TYR A 784 7.16 29.76 11.20
C TYR A 784 8.26 28.72 11.53
N LEU A 785 7.93 27.61 12.21
CA LEU A 785 8.86 26.48 12.41
C LEU A 785 9.11 25.70 11.10
N PHE A 786 8.25 25.88 10.11
CA PHE A 786 8.14 25.09 8.88
C PHE A 786 8.49 25.89 7.62
N GLU A 787 9.17 27.03 7.78
CA GLU A 787 9.63 27.86 6.66
C GLU A 787 10.91 27.28 5.99
N PRO A 788 11.07 27.42 4.66
CA PRO A 788 12.28 26.99 3.96
C PRO A 788 13.54 27.71 4.46
N ILE A 789 14.56 26.94 4.87
CA ILE A 789 15.85 27.48 5.33
C ILE A 789 16.64 28.16 4.20
N MET A 790 16.42 27.73 2.95
CA MET A 790 17.14 28.19 1.76
C MET A 790 16.20 28.41 0.59
N GLU A 791 16.50 29.42 -0.23
CA GLU A 791 15.78 29.70 -1.47
C GLU A 791 15.80 28.48 -2.41
N GLY A 792 14.61 28.05 -2.86
CA GLY A 792 14.45 26.84 -3.67
C GLY A 792 14.46 25.51 -2.90
N GLY A 793 14.53 25.53 -1.56
CA GLY A 793 14.30 24.35 -0.72
C GLY A 793 12.81 23.99 -0.58
N PRO A 794 12.47 22.72 -0.28
CA PRO A 794 11.11 22.34 0.09
C PRO A 794 10.73 22.93 1.45
N ASN A 795 9.43 23.11 1.69
CA ASN A 795 8.93 23.41 3.04
C ASN A 795 9.21 22.19 3.95
N PRO A 796 9.94 22.34 5.07
CA PRO A 796 10.08 21.27 6.03
C PRO A 796 8.75 20.98 6.75
N ALA A 797 8.47 19.71 7.02
CA ALA A 797 7.28 19.28 7.76
C ALA A 797 7.57 18.97 9.24
N VAL A 798 8.85 18.85 9.60
CA VAL A 798 9.32 18.56 10.95
C VAL A 798 10.40 19.57 11.33
N ALA A 799 10.33 20.13 12.53
CA ALA A 799 11.39 20.94 13.13
C ALA A 799 11.88 20.30 14.43
N VAL A 800 13.18 20.39 14.70
CA VAL A 800 13.79 19.84 15.91
C VAL A 800 14.13 20.97 16.86
N ILE A 801 13.78 20.82 18.14
CA ILE A 801 14.03 21.82 19.18
C ILE A 801 14.71 21.12 20.35
N ALA A 802 15.91 21.55 20.71
CA ALA A 802 16.64 21.10 21.89
C ALA A 802 16.47 22.11 23.03
N MET A 803 16.06 21.63 24.21
CA MET A 803 16.04 22.36 25.46
C MET A 803 17.19 21.79 26.32
N PRO A 804 18.34 22.47 26.44
CA PRO A 804 19.50 21.94 27.15
C PRO A 804 19.22 21.62 28.62
N ALA A 805 20.05 20.77 29.23
CA ALA A 805 19.99 20.53 30.68
C ALA A 805 20.07 21.87 31.44
N GLY A 806 19.14 22.05 32.39
CA GLY A 806 18.97 23.30 33.14
C GLY A 806 18.31 24.47 32.41
N SER A 807 17.88 24.35 31.14
CA SER A 807 17.11 25.41 30.46
C SER A 807 15.63 25.44 30.82
N VAL A 808 15.12 24.37 31.44
CA VAL A 808 13.75 24.19 31.92
C VAL A 808 13.84 23.76 33.39
N ASN A 809 12.93 24.24 34.22
CA ASN A 809 12.80 23.82 35.62
C ASN A 809 11.63 22.83 35.77
N ASP A 810 11.67 21.99 36.80
CA ASP A 810 10.51 21.20 37.23
C ASP A 810 9.52 22.04 38.06
N SER A 811 8.43 21.40 38.52
CA SER A 811 7.39 22.04 39.34
C SER A 811 7.88 22.59 40.68
N ASP A 812 8.99 22.07 41.20
CA ASP A 812 9.63 22.51 42.46
C ASP A 812 10.71 23.57 42.21
N GLY A 813 10.85 24.04 40.97
CA GLY A 813 11.81 25.06 40.55
C GLY A 813 13.24 24.55 40.42
N GLN A 814 13.48 23.24 40.42
CA GLN A 814 14.81 22.67 40.21
C GLN A 814 15.14 22.57 38.71
N PRO A 815 16.37 22.87 38.28
CA PRO A 815 16.77 22.74 36.88
C PRO A 815 16.72 21.28 36.42
N ALA A 816 16.15 21.05 35.24
CA ALA A 816 16.05 19.72 34.64
C ALA A 816 17.46 19.11 34.44
N GLN A 817 17.68 17.93 35.02
CA GLN A 817 18.97 17.24 34.99
C GLN A 817 19.44 16.87 33.57
N TYR A 818 18.49 16.54 32.69
CA TYR A 818 18.74 16.05 31.35
C TYR A 818 18.10 16.98 30.32
N PRO A 819 18.63 17.03 29.08
CA PRO A 819 18.00 17.77 27.99
C PRO A 819 16.60 17.22 27.68
N VAL A 820 15.73 18.10 27.19
CA VAL A 820 14.43 17.74 26.59
C VAL A 820 14.52 18.05 25.10
N TYR A 821 14.23 17.06 24.26
CA TYR A 821 14.11 17.27 22.81
C TYR A 821 12.64 17.28 22.43
N VAL A 822 12.29 18.16 21.50
CA VAL A 822 10.94 18.31 20.97
C VAL A 822 11.00 18.22 19.45
N PHE A 823 10.28 17.27 18.87
CA PHE A 823 9.99 17.28 17.44
C PHE A 823 8.63 17.94 17.22
N ALA A 824 8.63 19.07 16.53
CA ALA A 824 7.42 19.76 16.10
C ALA A 824 7.07 19.27 14.69
N HIS A 825 5.88 18.69 14.53
CA HIS A 825 5.38 18.12 13.29
C HIS A 825 4.19 18.94 12.79
N SER A 826 4.23 19.38 11.53
CA SER A 826 3.13 20.08 10.88
C SER A 826 2.06 19.10 10.38
N SER A 827 0.88 19.62 10.00
CA SER A 827 -0.18 18.80 9.38
C SER A 827 0.25 18.07 8.09
N GLU A 828 1.31 18.53 7.41
CA GLU A 828 1.83 17.86 6.20
C GLU A 828 2.40 16.46 6.51
N THR A 829 2.78 16.20 7.77
CA THR A 829 3.20 14.86 8.23
C THR A 829 2.06 13.84 8.19
N GLY A 830 0.80 14.27 8.08
CA GLY A 830 -0.38 13.39 8.11
C GLY A 830 -0.77 12.91 9.51
N GLU A 831 -0.11 13.39 10.55
CA GLU A 831 -0.34 12.96 11.94
C GLU A 831 -1.44 13.77 12.66
N CYS A 832 -1.83 14.92 12.09
CA CYS A 832 -2.93 15.76 12.55
C CYS A 832 -3.55 16.54 11.37
N PRO A 833 -4.81 17.02 11.49
CA PRO A 833 -5.46 17.79 10.44
C PRO A 833 -4.84 19.19 10.26
N SER A 834 -5.12 19.80 9.11
CA SER A 834 -4.70 21.17 8.78
C SER A 834 -5.14 22.20 9.83
N GLY A 835 -4.22 23.09 10.23
CA GLY A 835 -4.47 24.10 11.26
C GLY A 835 -4.09 23.66 12.69
N GLN A 836 -3.61 22.44 12.85
CA GLN A 836 -3.03 21.90 14.08
C GLN A 836 -1.59 21.43 13.83
N SER A 837 -0.85 21.20 14.92
CA SER A 837 0.51 20.63 14.90
C SER A 837 0.63 19.60 16.03
N VAL A 838 1.57 18.66 15.91
CA VAL A 838 1.93 17.73 16.99
C VAL A 838 3.32 18.04 17.52
N LEU A 839 3.49 18.08 18.83
CA LEU A 839 4.77 18.24 19.51
C LEU A 839 5.11 16.96 20.28
N TYR A 840 6.22 16.32 19.94
CA TYR A 840 6.73 15.12 20.61
C TYR A 840 7.91 15.46 21.50
N PHE A 841 7.67 15.59 22.80
CA PHE A 841 8.70 15.83 23.81
C PHE A 841 9.29 14.50 24.29
N THR A 842 10.61 14.42 24.44
CA THR A 842 11.32 13.25 24.98
C THR A 842 12.46 13.69 25.91
N THR A 843 12.61 13.01 27.05
CA THR A 843 13.75 13.14 27.97
C THR A 843 13.99 11.82 28.71
N LEU A 844 15.09 11.68 29.45
CA LEU A 844 15.33 10.49 30.28
C LEU A 844 14.33 10.39 31.43
N ALA A 845 13.89 9.17 31.72
CA ALA A 845 12.94 8.92 32.80
C ALA A 845 13.60 9.17 34.16
N THR A 846 12.98 10.06 34.92
CA THR A 846 13.30 10.39 36.32
C THR A 846 11.98 10.54 37.07
N PRO A 847 11.95 10.49 38.41
CA PRO A 847 10.71 10.66 39.18
C PRO A 847 9.95 11.96 38.85
N ASN A 848 10.68 13.02 38.46
CA ASN A 848 10.11 14.33 38.12
C ASN A 848 9.91 14.52 36.60
N ALA A 849 10.20 13.52 35.75
CA ALA A 849 10.22 13.70 34.29
C ALA A 849 8.87 14.16 33.71
N SER A 850 7.72 13.70 34.25
CA SER A 850 6.41 14.21 33.81
C SER A 850 6.26 15.71 34.08
N ALA A 851 6.68 16.18 35.26
CA ALA A 851 6.62 17.60 35.60
C ALA A 851 7.58 18.43 34.73
N VAL A 852 8.79 17.92 34.46
CA VAL A 852 9.74 18.54 33.51
C VAL A 852 9.14 18.66 32.11
N LEU A 853 8.42 17.63 31.61
CA LEU A 853 7.77 17.66 30.31
C LEU A 853 6.59 18.66 30.26
N ASP A 854 5.81 18.77 31.33
CA ASP A 854 4.71 19.76 31.42
C ASP A 854 5.24 21.20 31.51
N CYS A 855 6.31 21.43 32.26
CA CYS A 855 7.03 22.70 32.30
C CYS A 855 7.69 23.03 30.95
N ALA A 856 8.30 22.05 30.28
CA ALA A 856 8.89 22.21 28.95
C ALA A 856 7.83 22.59 27.91
N LEU A 857 6.65 21.96 27.93
CA LEU A 857 5.52 22.34 27.08
C LEU A 857 5.09 23.79 27.34
N SER A 858 4.92 24.19 28.61
CA SER A 858 4.51 25.56 28.96
C SER A 858 5.55 26.60 28.54
N SER A 859 6.83 26.35 28.84
CA SER A 859 7.96 27.20 28.42
C SER A 859 8.08 27.31 26.91
N LEU A 860 7.86 26.21 26.18
CA LEU A 860 7.90 26.22 24.73
C LEU A 860 6.75 27.04 24.15
N LEU A 861 5.50 26.77 24.56
CA LEU A 861 4.32 27.52 24.10
C LEU A 861 4.44 29.03 24.37
N ALA A 862 5.03 29.43 25.50
CA ALA A 862 5.35 30.83 25.77
C ALA A 862 6.33 31.43 24.74
N ALA A 863 7.40 30.70 24.38
CA ALA A 863 8.32 31.12 23.32
C ALA A 863 7.67 31.13 21.92
N LEU A 864 6.70 30.25 21.66
CA LEU A 864 6.02 30.17 20.36
C LEU A 864 4.94 31.25 20.20
N SER A 865 4.38 31.77 21.30
CA SER A 865 3.24 32.70 21.28
C SER A 865 3.64 34.10 20.80
N GLY A 866 4.88 34.52 21.03
CA GLY A 866 5.37 35.84 20.64
C GLY A 866 4.68 37.02 21.38
N PRO A 867 5.15 38.25 21.17
CA PRO A 867 4.59 39.43 21.84
C PRO A 867 3.32 40.01 21.19
N GLU A 868 2.93 39.55 19.98
CA GLU A 868 1.85 40.14 19.17
C GLU A 868 0.67 39.19 18.85
N ALA A 869 0.70 37.92 19.28
CA ALA A 869 -0.38 36.98 18.94
C ALA A 869 -1.67 37.25 19.71
N ALA A 870 -2.77 37.45 18.96
CA ALA A 870 -4.11 37.66 19.51
C ALA A 870 -4.85 36.36 19.93
N GLN A 871 -4.19 35.20 19.85
CA GLN A 871 -4.78 33.88 20.10
C GLN A 871 -3.85 33.06 20.98
N GLU A 872 -4.35 32.59 22.12
CA GLU A 872 -3.57 31.76 23.06
C GLU A 872 -3.26 30.39 22.44
N LEU A 873 -1.96 30.08 22.34
CA LEU A 873 -1.49 28.75 21.95
C LEU A 873 -1.75 27.77 23.11
N SER A 874 -2.40 26.64 22.80
CA SER A 874 -2.79 25.66 23.82
C SER A 874 -2.73 24.22 23.30
N SER A 875 -2.60 23.28 24.25
CA SER A 875 -2.51 21.84 23.99
C SER A 875 -3.90 21.20 24.12
N ILE A 876 -4.54 20.87 23.00
CA ILE A 876 -5.92 20.33 22.97
C ILE A 876 -6.00 18.82 23.26
N TYR A 877 -4.92 18.09 23.04
CA TYR A 877 -4.76 16.68 23.43
C TYR A 877 -3.35 16.43 23.97
N GLN A 878 -3.23 15.53 24.93
CA GLN A 878 -1.95 15.08 25.50
C GLN A 878 -1.96 13.56 25.72
N LEU A 879 -0.89 12.89 25.30
CA LEU A 879 -0.59 11.49 25.60
C LEU A 879 0.80 11.41 26.25
N ARG A 880 0.87 10.92 27.49
CA ARG A 880 2.12 10.71 28.24
C ARG A 880 2.37 9.21 28.40
N TYR A 881 3.62 8.78 28.33
CA TYR A 881 4.04 7.41 28.65
C TYR A 881 5.56 7.34 28.82
N GLU A 882 6.04 6.25 29.41
CA GLU A 882 7.45 5.90 29.47
C GLU A 882 7.73 4.71 28.55
N GLN A 883 8.93 4.69 27.96
CA GLN A 883 9.41 3.61 27.08
C GLN A 883 10.79 3.16 27.55
N ALA A 884 10.97 1.85 27.74
CA ALA A 884 12.26 1.25 28.10
C ALA A 884 12.90 0.49 26.94
N HIS A 885 14.22 0.42 26.99
CA HIS A 885 15.07 -0.39 26.12
C HIS A 885 15.99 -1.26 26.97
N SER A 886 15.96 -2.56 26.71
CA SER A 886 16.84 -3.56 27.33
C SER A 886 18.03 -3.83 26.41
N SER A 887 19.24 -3.57 26.90
CA SER A 887 20.50 -3.66 26.16
C SER A 887 21.00 -5.10 25.93
N GLN A 888 20.10 -6.03 25.61
CA GLN A 888 20.46 -7.42 25.27
C GLN A 888 20.86 -7.54 23.80
N SER A 889 22.01 -8.18 23.55
CA SER A 889 22.47 -8.52 22.20
C SER A 889 21.56 -9.55 21.54
N SER A 890 21.39 -9.47 20.22
CA SER A 890 20.67 -10.48 19.43
C SER A 890 21.20 -11.89 19.69
N VAL A 891 20.43 -12.72 20.40
CA VAL A 891 20.76 -14.14 20.60
C VAL A 891 20.26 -14.93 19.40
N THR A 892 21.18 -15.53 18.66
CA THR A 892 20.91 -16.60 17.70
C THR A 892 21.24 -17.91 18.35
N ASP A 893 20.23 -18.75 18.58
CA ASP A 893 20.45 -20.10 19.09
C ASP A 893 20.87 -21.03 17.93
N GLU A 894 21.63 -22.08 18.23
CA GLU A 894 22.02 -23.06 17.21
C GLU A 894 20.80 -23.83 16.67
N GLU A 895 19.74 -23.93 17.47
CA GLU A 895 18.49 -24.66 17.17
C GLU A 895 17.46 -23.88 16.32
N GLY A 896 17.83 -22.77 15.67
CA GLY A 896 16.95 -22.06 14.71
C GLY A 896 15.99 -21.03 15.30
N LEU A 897 16.15 -20.66 16.56
CA LEU A 897 15.54 -19.47 17.14
C LEU A 897 16.41 -18.23 16.88
N VAL A 898 15.79 -17.13 16.45
CA VAL A 898 16.44 -15.82 16.31
C VAL A 898 15.67 -14.78 17.14
N LEU A 899 16.36 -14.13 18.07
CA LEU A 899 15.85 -12.98 18.79
C LEU A 899 16.40 -11.70 18.17
N LEU A 900 15.51 -10.89 17.59
CA LEU A 900 15.83 -9.53 17.17
C LEU A 900 15.74 -8.60 18.40
N PRO A 901 16.72 -7.70 18.60
CA PRO A 901 16.73 -6.79 19.73
C PRO A 901 15.60 -5.75 19.59
N THR A 902 15.28 -5.03 20.66
CA THR A 902 14.45 -3.82 20.53
C THR A 902 15.28 -2.69 19.91
N LEU A 903 14.63 -1.76 19.21
CA LEU A 903 15.32 -0.58 18.68
C LEU A 903 15.90 0.25 19.85
N PRO A 904 17.07 0.89 19.67
CA PRO A 904 17.56 1.94 20.57
C PRO A 904 16.55 3.07 20.71
N LEU A 905 16.63 3.80 21.82
CA LEU A 905 15.77 4.97 22.09
C LEU A 905 16.29 6.26 21.44
N ASP A 906 17.21 6.13 20.48
CA ASP A 906 17.83 7.22 19.74
C ASP A 906 16.77 8.04 18.99
N LEU A 907 16.91 9.36 19.01
CA LEU A 907 15.99 10.28 18.30
C LEU A 907 16.29 10.39 16.79
N ALA A 908 17.42 9.82 16.33
CA ALA A 908 17.76 9.66 14.93
C ALA A 908 18.03 8.18 14.61
N PHE A 909 17.67 7.74 13.40
CA PHE A 909 17.82 6.35 13.00
C PHE A 909 19.29 5.95 12.84
N THR A 910 19.73 4.98 13.65
CA THR A 910 21.09 4.44 13.65
C THR A 910 21.19 3.20 12.75
N ASP A 911 22.07 3.23 11.73
CA ASP A 911 22.24 2.15 10.74
C ASP A 911 22.70 0.80 11.35
N SER A 912 23.24 0.80 12.58
CA SER A 912 23.61 -0.41 13.32
C SER A 912 22.42 -1.37 13.53
N THR A 913 21.20 -0.83 13.60
CA THR A 913 19.94 -1.57 13.75
C THR A 913 19.61 -2.49 12.56
N LEU A 914 20.27 -2.32 11.42
CA LEU A 914 20.06 -3.15 10.23
C LEU A 914 20.88 -4.46 10.26
N LYS A 915 21.98 -4.50 11.02
CA LYS A 915 22.87 -5.67 11.08
C LYS A 915 22.18 -6.94 11.60
N PRO A 916 21.33 -6.91 12.65
CA PRO A 916 20.58 -8.09 13.08
C PRO A 916 19.59 -8.59 12.03
N VAL A 917 19.00 -7.67 11.23
CA VAL A 917 18.05 -7.99 10.15
C VAL A 917 18.77 -8.72 9.01
N GLU A 918 19.91 -8.18 8.57
CA GLU A 918 20.76 -8.79 7.54
C GLU A 918 21.30 -10.15 7.97
N ALA A 919 21.76 -10.29 9.22
CA ALA A 919 22.23 -11.56 9.77
C ALA A 919 21.12 -12.62 9.87
N ALA A 920 19.90 -12.23 10.29
CA ALA A 920 18.74 -13.11 10.32
C ALA A 920 18.34 -13.56 8.91
N TRP A 921 18.30 -12.65 7.95
CA TRP A 921 18.04 -12.95 6.54
C TRP A 921 19.09 -13.91 5.98
N ALA A 922 20.38 -13.68 6.23
CA ALA A 922 21.46 -14.54 5.77
C ALA A 922 21.35 -15.96 6.34
N LYS A 923 20.98 -16.11 7.62
CA LYS A 923 20.72 -17.43 8.24
C LYS A 923 19.56 -18.17 7.58
N ILE A 924 18.49 -17.47 7.20
CA ILE A 924 17.34 -18.06 6.48
C ILE A 924 17.73 -18.48 5.05
N MET A 925 18.46 -17.61 4.35
CA MET A 925 18.84 -17.81 2.95
C MET A 925 20.04 -18.74 2.75
N ALA A 926 20.81 -19.06 3.79
CA ALA A 926 21.93 -20.02 3.72
C ALA A 926 21.51 -21.42 3.22
N SER A 927 20.24 -21.80 3.41
CA SER A 927 19.65 -23.05 2.89
C SER A 927 19.21 -22.98 1.42
N ALA A 928 19.24 -21.80 0.81
CA ALA A 928 18.60 -21.49 -0.48
C ALA A 928 19.59 -21.18 -1.62
N ALA A 929 20.87 -21.48 -1.44
CA ALA A 929 21.90 -21.37 -2.47
C ALA A 929 21.70 -22.47 -3.55
N GLY A 930 20.76 -22.22 -4.47
CA GLY A 930 20.53 -23.02 -5.67
C GLY A 930 21.53 -22.69 -6.80
N PRO A 931 21.29 -23.22 -8.02
CA PRO A 931 22.17 -22.97 -9.18
C PRO A 931 22.21 -21.50 -9.63
N ASP A 932 21.18 -20.71 -9.34
CA ASP A 932 21.00 -19.33 -9.84
C ASP A 932 21.87 -18.26 -9.13
N GLY A 933 22.89 -18.69 -8.38
CA GLY A 933 23.85 -17.82 -7.71
C GLY A 933 23.41 -17.26 -6.35
N PRO A 934 24.22 -16.39 -5.73
CA PRO A 934 23.92 -15.82 -4.41
C PRO A 934 22.84 -14.75 -4.50
N VAL A 935 21.68 -14.99 -3.89
CA VAL A 935 20.64 -13.97 -3.71
C VAL A 935 21.23 -12.78 -2.96
N GLU A 936 21.04 -11.56 -3.46
CA GLU A 936 21.56 -10.34 -2.81
C GLU A 936 20.57 -9.76 -1.77
N TYR A 937 21.10 -9.23 -0.65
CA TYR A 937 20.27 -8.63 0.40
C TYR A 937 19.58 -7.35 -0.06
N MET A 938 18.25 -7.29 0.07
CA MET A 938 17.39 -6.13 -0.23
C MET A 938 17.64 -5.46 -1.61
N LYS A 939 18.13 -6.20 -2.60
CA LYS A 939 18.24 -5.72 -3.99
C LYS A 939 17.22 -6.44 -4.84
N PHE A 940 16.22 -5.71 -5.30
CA PHE A 940 15.09 -6.25 -6.04
C PHE A 940 15.04 -5.65 -7.44
N GLU A 941 15.22 -6.52 -8.45
CA GLU A 941 15.01 -6.17 -9.85
C GLU A 941 13.55 -5.71 -10.07
N ASP A 942 13.30 -4.95 -11.14
CA ASP A 942 11.91 -4.75 -11.56
C ASP A 942 11.34 -6.08 -12.06
N ARG A 943 10.05 -6.33 -11.79
CA ARG A 943 9.47 -7.69 -11.75
C ARG A 943 9.15 -8.28 -13.14
N GLU A 944 9.91 -7.86 -14.14
CA GLU A 944 9.70 -8.10 -15.57
C GLU A 944 10.99 -8.66 -16.18
N GLY A 945 11.24 -9.93 -15.88
CA GLY A 945 12.47 -10.65 -16.22
C GLY A 945 12.40 -12.12 -15.83
N VAL A 946 11.50 -12.88 -16.47
CA VAL A 946 11.63 -14.34 -16.55
C VAL A 946 11.84 -14.66 -18.02
N GLY A 947 13.08 -14.96 -18.41
CA GLY A 947 13.42 -15.30 -19.79
C GLY A 947 14.73 -14.72 -20.32
N GLU A 948 15.84 -14.97 -19.63
CA GLU A 948 17.11 -15.25 -20.33
C GLU A 948 17.61 -16.60 -19.78
N ASP A 949 17.06 -17.68 -20.34
CA ASP A 949 17.68 -19.00 -20.28
C ASP A 949 19.03 -18.99 -21.03
N GLU A 950 19.90 -19.92 -20.67
CA GLU A 950 21.28 -20.13 -21.15
C GLU A 950 21.50 -19.99 -22.67
N ASP A 951 22.44 -19.12 -23.09
CA ASP A 951 23.52 -19.38 -24.09
C ASP A 951 24.52 -18.20 -24.25
#